data_AF-G7L1B0-F1
#
_entry.id   AF-G7L1B0-F1
#
_cell.length_a   1.000
_cell.length_b   1.000
_cell.length_c   1.000
_cell.angle_alpha   90.00
_cell.angle_beta   90.00
_cell.angle_gamma   90.00
#
_symmetry.space_group_name_H-M   'P 1'
#
loop_
_entity.id
_entity.type
_entity.pdbx_description
1 polymer ?
#
loop_
_entity_poly.entity_id
_entity_poly.type
_entity_poly.pdbx_seq_one_letter_code
_entity_poly.pdbx_strand_id
1 'polypeptide(L)'
;MNPLDTTEFKKQGHMMIDFLADYYENISNYPVLSQVEPNYLKKLLPTFAPSNPEPIETILEDYQKYIIPGITHWQSPNYFAYFPSSGSTAGFLGEMLSTGLNVVGFNWISSPAATELENVVIDWLGEILNLPKSFLFKGGGGGVLLGTTCEGILGTLVVARDKILSKIGSENAGKLVVYGSDQTHCAVQKAAHIIGINPKNFRAIKTKKLNSFTLLPESLLSTIENDLKNGLVPCFLCVTVGTTSTTAIDPVRKLCNVAKDYGIWVHIDAAYAGSACICPEFRYLIDGVEDADSFSLNAHKWFLTNLDCCCLWLKDPNSLIKCLSTTNSEYLENSASNSKQVVDYKDWQVTLSRRFRALKVWFVLRSYGVENLRNFLRNHVEMAKTFEGLVKMDKRFEIIVPRKLAVVCFRILPYGKKVADGKVTNGEAKLISSEDVVANEINRKLLDSINASGDVYMTHAVVEGVFVIRCAIGATLTEELHVVKAWKVVQEHADVILKDNMSRIFVQKRTIAVGNHPHKTRFSTTISHCNTILYAEAGKDFVDALFGFLTLPLGTIARLVSEESNIEAMKFGSISSLYQSVEMLLEPRNSMEAYCQKMKLNIDDTEPMQHYICGDWDCGRKESGNLLSLFRNQMCSCGRVMNKVLSPPQQPESLSLGSGFVKETAAFIISDDLYVMPNVFGTVIQLLHKLEISDIGTSRNKLLISARKRHAFLCNSLRNYIIYVIDILKLSFVSKTPLTDFIFKKKYLKWQISVKVVRRKSTGEILFAEARDDFINFIFSFLTFPLGGVLHMLQGFSSLNCIDNLYKSVTELSPETYLISNHLKEKLINPPIAAQFGYLLQTPSSRGEFAKGPSVYMVTADLTIAPLSSFTAISHLNSSNVSLNDVEERVVRIGRKEGLSILKAWMNSTSVMTNGLNQLITIIKDEK
;
A
#
# COMPACT_ATOMS: atom_id res chain seq x y z
N MET A 1 -35.48 -26.89 -17.68
CA MET A 1 -34.89 -27.10 -16.34
C MET A 1 -35.65 -26.22 -15.36
N ASN A 2 -36.15 -26.78 -14.25
CA ASN A 2 -36.66 -25.95 -13.14
C ASN A 2 -35.49 -25.74 -12.16
N PRO A 3 -34.99 -24.51 -11.95
CA PRO A 3 -33.87 -24.26 -11.05
C PRO A 3 -34.23 -24.41 -9.56
N LEU A 4 -35.51 -24.63 -9.23
CA LEU A 4 -35.99 -24.89 -7.88
C LEU A 4 -36.91 -26.14 -7.86
N ASP A 5 -36.46 -27.21 -8.51
CA ASP A 5 -37.09 -28.53 -8.36
C ASP A 5 -36.88 -29.06 -6.93
N THR A 6 -37.94 -29.55 -6.28
CA THR A 6 -37.89 -29.95 -4.88
C THR A 6 -37.14 -31.26 -4.63
N THR A 7 -37.05 -32.14 -5.63
CA THR A 7 -36.29 -33.39 -5.53
C THR A 7 -34.80 -33.10 -5.62
N GLU A 8 -34.39 -32.30 -6.61
CA GLU A 8 -32.99 -31.91 -6.79
C GLU A 8 -32.53 -30.98 -5.65
N PHE A 9 -33.35 -30.00 -5.24
CA PHE A 9 -33.06 -29.15 -4.07
C PHE A 9 -32.80 -29.98 -2.81
N LYS A 10 -33.61 -31.03 -2.56
CA LYS A 10 -33.40 -31.93 -1.43
C LYS A 10 -32.11 -32.73 -1.58
N LYS A 11 -31.84 -33.32 -2.75
CA LYS A 11 -30.61 -34.08 -3.02
C LYS A 11 -29.36 -33.23 -2.79
N GLN A 12 -29.25 -32.10 -3.49
CA GLN A 12 -28.09 -31.21 -3.40
C GLN A 12 -27.97 -30.55 -2.02
N GLY A 13 -29.11 -30.23 -1.38
CA GLY A 13 -29.16 -29.72 -0.02
C GLY A 13 -28.56 -30.69 1.00
N HIS A 14 -28.88 -31.98 0.92
CA HIS A 14 -28.25 -32.99 1.79
C HIS A 14 -26.74 -33.10 1.54
N MET A 15 -26.31 -33.17 0.27
CA MET A 15 -24.88 -33.23 -0.08
C MET A 15 -24.08 -32.04 0.48
N MET A 16 -24.66 -30.83 0.50
CA MET A 16 -24.03 -29.65 1.08
C MET A 16 -23.97 -29.69 2.62
N ILE A 17 -24.97 -30.28 3.28
CA ILE A 17 -24.96 -30.47 4.73
C ILE A 17 -23.87 -31.47 5.13
N ASP A 18 -23.78 -32.59 4.41
CA ASP A 18 -22.77 -33.63 4.65
C ASP A 18 -21.36 -33.05 4.43
N PHE A 19 -21.14 -32.35 3.31
CA PHE A 19 -19.87 -31.66 3.01
C PHE A 19 -19.46 -30.64 4.09
N LEU A 20 -20.41 -29.87 4.62
CA LEU A 20 -20.12 -28.90 5.69
C LEU A 20 -19.86 -29.58 7.04
N ALA A 21 -20.51 -30.72 7.34
CA ALA A 21 -20.22 -31.51 8.52
C ALA A 21 -18.78 -32.07 8.45
N ASP A 22 -18.44 -32.74 7.34
CA ASP A 22 -17.09 -33.25 7.06
C ASP A 22 -16.04 -32.15 7.16
N TYR A 23 -16.34 -30.94 6.66
CA TYR A 23 -15.46 -29.78 6.80
C TYR A 23 -15.20 -29.40 8.26
N TYR A 24 -16.21 -29.37 9.13
CA TYR A 24 -16.02 -29.03 10.55
C TYR A 24 -15.28 -30.13 11.31
N GLU A 25 -15.55 -31.41 11.02
CA GLU A 25 -14.84 -32.54 11.63
C GLU A 25 -13.35 -32.55 11.24
N ASN A 26 -13.04 -32.22 9.99
CA ASN A 26 -11.69 -32.24 9.45
C ASN A 26 -10.97 -30.87 9.48
N ILE A 27 -11.57 -29.82 10.06
CA ILE A 27 -11.06 -28.44 9.97
C ILE A 27 -9.64 -28.27 10.54
N SER A 28 -9.29 -29.10 11.52
CA SER A 28 -7.98 -29.12 12.17
C SER A 28 -6.85 -29.71 11.30
N ASN A 29 -7.18 -30.32 10.16
CA ASN A 29 -6.22 -30.85 9.19
C ASN A 29 -5.71 -29.79 8.21
N TYR A 30 -6.37 -28.63 8.12
CA TYR A 30 -5.97 -27.53 7.24
C TYR A 30 -5.10 -26.50 7.99
N PRO A 31 -4.13 -25.84 7.32
CA PRO A 31 -3.41 -24.72 7.91
C PRO A 31 -4.38 -23.56 8.17
N VAL A 32 -4.38 -23.00 9.38
CA VAL A 32 -5.37 -21.98 9.81
C VAL A 32 -5.34 -20.75 8.90
N LEU A 33 -4.14 -20.31 8.53
CA LEU A 33 -3.89 -19.28 7.53
C LEU A 33 -3.62 -19.95 6.17
N SER A 34 -4.29 -19.51 5.13
CA SER A 34 -4.05 -20.01 3.76
C SER A 34 -2.62 -19.71 3.30
N GLN A 35 -2.00 -20.69 2.65
CA GLN A 35 -0.62 -20.64 2.16
C GLN A 35 -0.53 -20.42 0.63
N VAL A 36 -1.60 -19.91 0.00
CA VAL A 36 -1.64 -19.69 -1.46
C VAL A 36 -1.08 -18.33 -1.88
N GLU A 37 -0.44 -18.30 -3.04
CA GLU A 37 0.05 -17.05 -3.65
C GLU A 37 -1.08 -16.20 -4.27
N PRO A 38 -0.92 -14.86 -4.34
CA PRO A 38 -1.87 -13.98 -5.03
C PRO A 38 -2.13 -14.43 -6.48
N ASN A 39 -3.41 -14.47 -6.86
CA ASN A 39 -3.91 -14.94 -8.17
C ASN A 39 -3.76 -16.46 -8.43
N TYR A 40 -3.52 -17.32 -7.44
CA TYR A 40 -3.46 -18.78 -7.66
C TYR A 40 -4.72 -19.32 -8.37
N LEU A 41 -5.93 -18.98 -7.88
CA LEU A 41 -7.19 -19.55 -8.35
C LEU A 41 -7.49 -19.24 -9.82
N LYS A 42 -7.08 -18.05 -10.32
CA LYS A 42 -7.26 -17.66 -11.73
C LYS A 42 -6.46 -18.55 -12.70
N LYS A 43 -5.43 -19.25 -12.22
CA LYS A 43 -4.65 -20.21 -13.01
C LYS A 43 -5.26 -21.62 -13.02
N LEU A 44 -6.20 -21.90 -12.12
CA LEU A 44 -6.80 -23.22 -11.91
C LEU A 44 -8.21 -23.32 -12.52
N LEU A 45 -8.97 -22.22 -12.52
CA LEU A 45 -10.31 -22.16 -13.10
C LEU A 45 -10.28 -21.81 -14.60
N PRO A 46 -11.31 -22.20 -15.37
CA PRO A 46 -11.51 -21.75 -16.76
C PRO A 46 -11.52 -20.22 -16.89
N THR A 47 -11.04 -19.72 -18.04
CA THR A 47 -11.00 -18.28 -18.34
C THR A 47 -12.35 -17.67 -18.73
N PHE A 48 -13.36 -18.51 -18.96
CA PHE A 48 -14.73 -18.14 -19.33
C PHE A 48 -15.72 -19.03 -18.56
N ALA A 49 -16.95 -18.54 -18.35
CA ALA A 49 -18.01 -19.36 -17.78
C ALA A 49 -18.41 -20.51 -18.72
N PRO A 50 -18.81 -21.68 -18.19
CA PRO A 50 -19.20 -22.82 -19.01
C PRO A 50 -20.50 -22.55 -19.78
N SER A 51 -20.57 -23.00 -21.04
CA SER A 51 -21.77 -22.87 -21.88
C SER A 51 -22.83 -23.94 -21.58
N ASN A 52 -22.43 -25.03 -20.94
CA ASN A 52 -23.28 -26.15 -20.53
C ASN A 52 -23.29 -26.24 -19.00
N PRO A 53 -24.36 -26.78 -18.37
CA PRO A 53 -24.37 -27.00 -16.93
C PRO A 53 -23.36 -28.10 -16.54
N GLU A 54 -22.78 -27.96 -15.36
CA GLU A 54 -21.88 -28.94 -14.74
C GLU A 54 -22.59 -29.62 -13.54
N PRO A 55 -22.31 -30.90 -13.25
CA PRO A 55 -22.87 -31.58 -12.07
C PRO A 55 -22.42 -30.93 -10.76
N ILE A 56 -23.28 -30.95 -9.74
CA ILE A 56 -22.93 -30.42 -8.40
C ILE A 56 -21.76 -31.20 -7.78
N GLU A 57 -21.64 -32.48 -8.11
CA GLU A 57 -20.54 -33.36 -7.72
C GLU A 57 -19.19 -32.78 -8.18
N THR A 58 -19.08 -32.39 -9.47
CA THR A 58 -17.89 -31.75 -10.04
C THR A 58 -17.61 -30.39 -9.40
N ILE A 59 -18.65 -29.60 -9.11
CA ILE A 59 -18.50 -28.28 -8.47
C ILE A 59 -17.97 -28.44 -7.02
N LEU A 60 -18.40 -29.47 -6.29
CA LEU A 60 -17.91 -29.78 -4.93
C LEU A 60 -16.49 -30.34 -4.96
N GLU A 61 -16.14 -31.18 -5.93
CA GLU A 61 -14.76 -31.64 -6.16
C GLU A 61 -13.81 -30.45 -6.42
N ASP A 62 -14.18 -29.53 -7.31
CA ASP A 62 -13.40 -28.32 -7.59
C ASP A 62 -13.38 -27.34 -6.40
N TYR A 63 -14.45 -27.27 -5.60
CA TYR A 63 -14.45 -26.50 -4.35
C TYR A 63 -13.44 -27.07 -3.34
N GLN A 64 -13.46 -28.38 -3.12
CA GLN A 64 -12.51 -29.06 -2.23
C GLN A 64 -11.06 -28.93 -2.73
N LYS A 65 -10.85 -29.01 -4.04
CA LYS A 65 -9.51 -29.03 -4.66
C LYS A 65 -8.90 -27.65 -4.85
N TYR A 66 -9.69 -26.64 -5.22
CA TYR A 66 -9.21 -25.31 -5.61
C TYR A 66 -9.65 -24.20 -4.67
N ILE A 67 -10.77 -24.30 -3.96
CA ILE A 67 -11.25 -23.22 -3.08
C ILE A 67 -10.77 -23.42 -1.64
N ILE A 68 -10.93 -24.61 -1.06
CA ILE A 68 -10.51 -24.92 0.32
C ILE A 68 -9.06 -24.48 0.61
N PRO A 69 -8.03 -24.76 -0.23
CA PRO A 69 -6.66 -24.33 0.05
C PRO A 69 -6.49 -22.81 0.16
N GLY A 70 -7.36 -22.03 -0.49
CA GLY A 70 -7.39 -20.56 -0.43
C GLY A 70 -8.17 -19.99 0.76
N ILE A 71 -8.81 -20.82 1.58
CA ILE A 71 -9.57 -20.36 2.75
C ILE A 71 -8.61 -20.15 3.92
N THR A 72 -8.73 -18.99 4.56
CA THR A 72 -8.26 -18.82 5.94
C THR A 72 -9.37 -19.32 6.86
N HIS A 73 -9.11 -20.34 7.68
CA HIS A 73 -10.14 -21.10 8.37
C HIS A 73 -10.61 -20.38 9.65
N TRP A 74 -11.48 -19.37 9.50
CA TRP A 74 -12.11 -18.59 10.59
C TRP A 74 -12.90 -19.41 11.62
N GLN A 75 -13.22 -20.67 11.33
CA GLN A 75 -13.90 -21.59 12.26
C GLN A 75 -12.94 -22.62 12.88
N SER A 76 -11.67 -22.64 12.49
CA SER A 76 -10.67 -23.53 13.09
C SER A 76 -10.55 -23.26 14.59
N PRO A 77 -10.45 -24.29 15.44
CA PRO A 77 -10.29 -24.08 16.88
C PRO A 77 -8.96 -23.41 17.25
N ASN A 78 -8.00 -23.36 16.32
CA ASN A 78 -6.71 -22.67 16.45
C ASN A 78 -6.69 -21.26 15.81
N TYR A 79 -7.85 -20.70 15.48
CA TYR A 79 -8.00 -19.33 15.00
C TYR A 79 -8.11 -18.33 16.16
N PHE A 80 -7.09 -17.47 16.32
CA PHE A 80 -7.06 -16.43 17.38
C PHE A 80 -6.78 -15.02 16.82
N ALA A 81 -6.94 -14.83 15.52
CA ALA A 81 -6.74 -13.57 14.82
C ALA A 81 -7.94 -12.61 14.97
N TYR A 82 -7.69 -11.32 14.78
CA TYR A 82 -8.70 -10.25 14.76
C TYR A 82 -9.70 -10.33 15.93
N PHE A 83 -10.94 -10.70 15.63
CA PHE A 83 -11.96 -11.18 16.57
C PHE A 83 -12.61 -12.39 15.90
N PRO A 84 -13.15 -13.36 16.67
CA PRO A 84 -13.81 -14.53 16.10
C PRO A 84 -15.00 -14.14 15.20
N SER A 85 -15.28 -14.99 14.22
CA SER A 85 -16.54 -15.00 13.48
C SER A 85 -17.45 -16.07 14.11
N SER A 86 -18.05 -15.76 15.26
CA SER A 86 -18.81 -16.74 16.05
C SER A 86 -20.07 -17.22 15.31
N GLY A 87 -20.04 -18.48 14.86
CA GLY A 87 -21.16 -19.19 14.24
C GLY A 87 -21.64 -20.35 15.09
N SER A 88 -22.80 -20.93 14.74
CA SER A 88 -23.36 -22.10 15.40
C SER A 88 -24.31 -22.88 14.48
N THR A 89 -24.68 -24.10 14.86
CA THR A 89 -25.73 -24.86 14.18
C THR A 89 -27.05 -24.08 14.14
N ALA A 90 -27.44 -23.42 15.25
CA ALA A 90 -28.68 -22.64 15.28
C ALA A 90 -28.63 -21.39 14.39
N GLY A 91 -27.49 -20.68 14.38
CA GLY A 91 -27.25 -19.53 13.49
C GLY A 91 -27.26 -19.94 12.02
N PHE A 92 -26.59 -21.04 11.68
CA PHE A 92 -26.59 -21.63 10.35
C PHE A 92 -28.00 -22.07 9.90
N LEU A 93 -28.76 -22.76 10.74
CA LEU A 93 -30.14 -23.18 10.40
C LEU A 93 -31.08 -21.97 10.22
N GLY A 94 -30.90 -20.90 11.01
CA GLY A 94 -31.63 -19.64 10.81
C GLY A 94 -31.28 -18.95 9.48
N GLU A 95 -30.01 -18.98 9.08
CA GLU A 95 -29.55 -18.46 7.78
C GLU A 95 -30.04 -19.32 6.59
N MET A 96 -30.02 -20.65 6.75
CA MET A 96 -30.55 -21.60 5.77
C MET A 96 -32.04 -21.38 5.55
N LEU A 97 -32.82 -21.23 6.62
CA LEU A 97 -34.26 -20.93 6.53
C LEU A 97 -34.52 -19.54 5.94
N SER A 98 -33.75 -18.51 6.34
CA SER A 98 -33.85 -17.17 5.72
C SER A 98 -33.56 -17.21 4.22
N THR A 99 -32.65 -18.07 3.77
CA THR A 99 -32.22 -18.14 2.37
C THR A 99 -33.18 -19.01 1.55
N GLY A 100 -33.70 -20.11 2.11
CA GLY A 100 -34.72 -20.95 1.47
C GLY A 100 -36.07 -20.25 1.32
N LEU A 101 -36.46 -19.39 2.27
CA LEU A 101 -37.66 -18.55 2.14
C LEU A 101 -37.48 -17.38 1.16
N ASN A 102 -36.26 -16.86 1.03
CA ASN A 102 -35.86 -15.76 0.13
C ASN A 102 -36.80 -14.53 0.09
N VAL A 103 -37.45 -14.21 1.21
CA VAL A 103 -38.35 -13.04 1.33
C VAL A 103 -37.56 -11.74 1.42
N VAL A 104 -38.10 -10.66 0.84
CA VAL A 104 -37.49 -9.32 0.88
C VAL A 104 -38.30 -8.39 1.79
N GLY A 105 -37.87 -8.26 3.05
CA GLY A 105 -38.59 -7.50 4.09
C GLY A 105 -38.29 -6.01 4.10
N PHE A 106 -38.57 -5.27 3.01
CA PHE A 106 -38.32 -3.82 2.96
C PHE A 106 -39.38 -3.00 3.70
N ASN A 107 -40.66 -3.35 3.53
CA ASN A 107 -41.79 -2.83 4.30
C ASN A 107 -42.51 -3.99 5.00
N TRP A 108 -43.37 -3.67 5.98
CA TRP A 108 -44.07 -4.70 6.75
C TRP A 108 -44.90 -5.64 5.86
N ILE A 109 -45.64 -5.10 4.88
CA ILE A 109 -46.54 -5.91 4.03
C ILE A 109 -45.81 -6.93 3.15
N SER A 110 -44.54 -6.69 2.77
CA SER A 110 -43.77 -7.63 1.95
C SER A 110 -43.38 -8.91 2.70
N SER A 111 -43.25 -8.84 4.03
CA SER A 111 -43.18 -10.01 4.90
C SER A 111 -43.40 -9.61 6.37
N PRO A 112 -44.65 -9.67 6.88
CA PRO A 112 -44.97 -9.26 8.25
C PRO A 112 -44.11 -9.97 9.30
N ALA A 113 -43.93 -11.29 9.14
CA ALA A 113 -43.10 -12.11 10.01
C ALA A 113 -41.62 -11.68 10.01
N ALA A 114 -41.09 -11.16 8.90
CA ALA A 114 -39.71 -10.67 8.85
C ALA A 114 -39.50 -9.42 9.72
N THR A 115 -40.48 -8.50 9.69
CA THR A 115 -40.48 -7.28 10.49
C THR A 115 -40.79 -7.56 11.96
N GLU A 116 -41.87 -8.26 12.24
CA GLU A 116 -42.33 -8.48 13.62
C GLU A 116 -41.40 -9.38 14.42
N LEU A 117 -40.82 -10.41 13.81
CA LEU A 117 -39.83 -11.24 14.50
C LEU A 117 -38.56 -10.44 14.81
N GLU A 118 -38.17 -9.49 13.95
CA GLU A 118 -37.04 -8.60 14.23
C GLU A 118 -37.33 -7.69 15.42
N ASN A 119 -38.52 -7.07 15.48
CA ASN A 119 -38.97 -6.29 16.64
C ASN A 119 -38.88 -7.09 17.94
N VAL A 120 -39.34 -8.35 17.92
CA VAL A 120 -39.32 -9.24 19.10
C VAL A 120 -37.89 -9.57 19.53
N VAL A 121 -37.01 -10.01 18.62
CA VAL A 121 -35.66 -10.46 19.02
C VAL A 121 -34.71 -9.32 19.38
N ILE A 122 -34.90 -8.14 18.79
CA ILE A 122 -34.07 -6.98 19.12
C ILE A 122 -34.47 -6.36 20.47
N ASP A 123 -35.76 -6.41 20.84
CA ASP A 123 -36.22 -6.12 22.21
C ASP A 123 -35.71 -7.19 23.18
N TRP A 124 -35.84 -8.50 22.89
CA TRP A 124 -35.29 -9.56 23.75
C TRP A 124 -33.80 -9.39 24.02
N LEU A 125 -33.00 -9.16 22.97
CA LEU A 125 -31.56 -8.95 23.12
C LEU A 125 -31.26 -7.67 23.93
N GLY A 126 -32.02 -6.60 23.73
CA GLY A 126 -31.92 -5.37 24.52
C GLY A 126 -32.28 -5.58 26.00
N GLU A 127 -33.32 -6.36 26.30
CA GLU A 127 -33.72 -6.74 27.67
C GLU A 127 -32.64 -7.61 28.33
N ILE A 128 -32.06 -8.58 27.61
CA ILE A 128 -30.97 -9.45 28.10
C ILE A 128 -29.68 -8.66 28.38
N LEU A 129 -29.37 -7.66 27.56
CA LEU A 129 -28.28 -6.69 27.77
C LEU A 129 -28.58 -5.67 28.89
N ASN A 130 -29.78 -5.70 29.47
CA ASN A 130 -30.27 -4.69 30.41
C ASN A 130 -30.08 -3.26 29.86
N LEU A 131 -30.48 -3.06 28.61
CA LEU A 131 -30.58 -1.72 28.01
C LEU A 131 -31.78 -0.97 28.62
N PRO A 132 -31.67 0.36 28.81
CA PRO A 132 -32.78 1.18 29.26
C PRO A 132 -33.99 1.06 28.32
N LYS A 133 -35.21 1.09 28.87
CA LYS A 133 -36.47 1.02 28.10
C LYS A 133 -36.52 2.02 26.93
N SER A 134 -35.86 3.17 27.04
CA SER A 134 -35.76 4.17 25.98
C SER A 134 -35.09 3.67 24.69
N PHE A 135 -34.38 2.53 24.70
CA PHE A 135 -33.81 1.89 23.50
C PHE A 135 -34.69 0.78 22.93
N LEU A 136 -35.76 0.40 23.63
CA LEU A 136 -36.65 -0.70 23.27
C LEU A 136 -37.94 -0.13 22.65
N PHE A 137 -38.62 -0.92 21.81
CA PHE A 137 -39.89 -0.50 21.19
C PHE A 137 -40.95 -0.13 22.24
N LYS A 138 -40.99 -0.86 23.36
CA LYS A 138 -41.88 -0.59 24.52
C LYS A 138 -41.67 0.77 25.19
N GLY A 139 -40.55 1.45 24.95
CA GLY A 139 -40.24 2.77 25.53
C GLY A 139 -40.09 3.90 24.53
N GLY A 140 -40.54 3.71 23.29
CA GLY A 140 -40.49 4.72 22.21
C GLY A 140 -39.16 4.79 21.45
N GLY A 141 -38.17 4.00 21.85
CA GLY A 141 -36.97 3.72 21.05
C GLY A 141 -37.22 2.56 20.09
N GLY A 142 -36.13 1.86 19.74
CA GLY A 142 -36.19 0.58 19.04
C GLY A 142 -34.84 0.18 18.50
N GLY A 143 -34.76 -0.98 17.87
CA GLY A 143 -33.55 -1.47 17.23
C GLY A 143 -33.77 -2.07 15.86
N VAL A 144 -32.66 -2.39 15.17
CA VAL A 144 -32.63 -2.91 13.80
C VAL A 144 -31.43 -3.86 13.59
N LEU A 145 -31.62 -4.90 12.78
CA LEU A 145 -30.61 -5.87 12.37
C LEU A 145 -29.98 -5.54 11.00
N LEU A 146 -28.81 -4.92 11.08
CA LEU A 146 -28.00 -4.49 9.95
C LEU A 146 -26.99 -5.57 9.55
N GLY A 147 -26.24 -5.33 8.47
CA GLY A 147 -25.13 -6.21 8.12
C GLY A 147 -23.91 -5.95 9.01
N THR A 148 -23.51 -4.68 9.16
CA THR A 148 -22.24 -4.31 9.78
C THR A 148 -22.33 -3.10 10.70
N THR A 149 -21.41 -3.01 11.66
CA THR A 149 -21.20 -1.81 12.50
C THR A 149 -21.00 -0.55 11.66
N CYS A 150 -20.33 -0.66 10.50
CA CYS A 150 -20.10 0.48 9.62
C CYS A 150 -21.40 1.06 9.07
N GLU A 151 -22.40 0.21 8.79
CA GLU A 151 -23.74 0.63 8.36
C GLU A 151 -24.52 1.32 9.49
N GLY A 152 -24.47 0.77 10.70
CA GLY A 152 -25.14 1.37 11.87
C GLY A 152 -24.53 2.70 12.30
N ILE A 153 -23.20 2.80 12.27
CA ILE A 153 -22.49 4.06 12.50
C ILE A 153 -22.80 5.05 11.38
N LEU A 154 -22.87 4.63 10.11
CA LEU A 154 -23.26 5.51 9.01
C LEU A 154 -24.66 6.12 9.25
N GLY A 155 -25.67 5.30 9.56
CA GLY A 155 -27.03 5.78 9.83
C GLY A 155 -27.10 6.77 10.99
N THR A 156 -26.46 6.45 12.12
CA THR A 156 -26.44 7.36 13.28
C THR A 156 -25.66 8.65 13.05
N LEU A 157 -24.59 8.62 12.23
CA LEU A 157 -23.80 9.80 11.88
C LEU A 157 -24.55 10.70 10.87
N VAL A 158 -25.35 10.13 9.95
CA VAL A 158 -26.32 10.89 9.13
C VAL A 158 -27.31 11.64 10.03
N VAL A 159 -27.90 10.97 11.03
CA VAL A 159 -28.83 11.61 11.96
C VAL A 159 -28.19 12.77 12.70
N ALA A 160 -27.00 12.58 13.27
CA ALA A 160 -26.28 13.64 13.97
C ALA A 160 -25.99 14.85 13.06
N ARG A 161 -25.52 14.57 11.83
CA ARG A 161 -25.26 15.58 10.81
C ARG A 161 -26.52 16.41 10.53
N ASP A 162 -27.62 15.75 10.17
CA ASP A 162 -28.83 16.44 9.69
C ASP A 162 -29.59 17.14 10.82
N LYS A 163 -29.56 16.58 12.04
CA LYS A 163 -30.09 17.20 13.26
C LYS A 163 -29.35 18.50 13.64
N ILE A 164 -28.08 18.63 13.26
CA ILE A 164 -27.32 19.87 13.45
C ILE A 164 -27.50 20.82 12.27
N LEU A 165 -27.38 20.34 11.03
CA LEU A 165 -27.53 21.19 9.83
C LEU A 165 -28.92 21.79 9.69
N SER A 166 -29.97 21.11 10.17
CA SER A 166 -31.33 21.69 10.25
C SER A 166 -31.45 22.88 11.21
N LYS A 167 -30.47 23.09 12.12
CA LYS A 167 -30.41 24.24 13.03
C LYS A 167 -29.46 25.35 12.54
N ILE A 168 -28.36 24.98 11.87
CA ILE A 168 -27.27 25.91 11.51
C ILE A 168 -27.13 26.18 10.01
N GLY A 169 -27.95 25.58 9.15
CA GLY A 169 -27.83 25.68 7.69
C GLY A 169 -26.89 24.63 7.09
N SER A 170 -27.22 24.13 5.90
CA SER A 170 -26.48 23.06 5.22
C SER A 170 -25.11 23.50 4.70
N GLU A 171 -24.93 24.79 4.45
CA GLU A 171 -23.65 25.41 4.08
C GLU A 171 -22.56 25.25 5.16
N ASN A 172 -22.96 24.99 6.41
CA ASN A 172 -22.06 24.75 7.53
C ASN A 172 -21.60 23.29 7.66
N ALA A 173 -21.96 22.39 6.73
CA ALA A 173 -21.49 20.99 6.70
C ALA A 173 -19.96 20.85 6.79
N GLY A 174 -19.22 21.77 6.17
CA GLY A 174 -17.74 21.79 6.22
C GLY A 174 -17.15 22.10 7.61
N LYS A 175 -17.96 22.49 8.60
CA LYS A 175 -17.55 22.79 9.99
C LYS A 175 -17.80 21.66 10.97
N LEU A 176 -18.59 20.64 10.60
CA LEU A 176 -18.96 19.55 11.51
C LEU A 176 -17.73 18.70 11.89
N VAL A 177 -17.64 18.31 13.16
CA VAL A 177 -16.52 17.55 13.75
C VAL A 177 -16.99 16.22 14.32
N VAL A 178 -16.28 15.15 13.98
CA VAL A 178 -16.50 13.78 14.47
C VAL A 178 -15.34 13.38 15.38
N TYR A 179 -15.63 12.90 16.58
CA TYR A 179 -14.66 12.52 17.60
C TYR A 179 -14.65 11.00 17.83
N GLY A 180 -13.47 10.46 18.10
CA GLY A 180 -13.23 9.12 18.61
C GLY A 180 -11.84 9.05 19.23
N SER A 181 -11.46 7.91 19.79
CA SER A 181 -10.06 7.67 20.19
C SER A 181 -9.20 7.35 18.96
N ASP A 182 -7.88 7.40 19.12
CA ASP A 182 -6.95 6.81 18.15
C ASP A 182 -6.96 5.26 18.14
N GLN A 183 -7.81 4.64 18.97
CA GLN A 183 -8.12 3.20 18.97
C GLN A 183 -9.49 2.86 18.36
N THR A 184 -10.31 3.88 18.06
CA THR A 184 -11.63 3.70 17.45
C THR A 184 -11.49 3.05 16.06
N HIS A 185 -12.37 2.10 15.75
CA HIS A 185 -12.28 1.32 14.52
C HIS A 185 -12.44 2.20 13.26
N CYS A 186 -11.69 1.89 12.20
CA CYS A 186 -11.66 2.68 10.96
C CYS A 186 -13.02 2.82 10.25
N ALA A 187 -14.00 1.98 10.60
CA ALA A 187 -15.39 2.11 10.17
C ALA A 187 -15.98 3.49 10.48
N VAL A 188 -15.62 4.15 11.59
CA VAL A 188 -16.14 5.49 11.92
C VAL A 188 -15.59 6.54 10.97
N GLN A 189 -14.29 6.50 10.68
CA GLN A 189 -13.66 7.40 9.72
C GLN A 189 -14.21 7.17 8.30
N LYS A 190 -14.44 5.90 7.92
CA LYS A 190 -15.06 5.53 6.65
C LYS A 190 -16.51 6.04 6.55
N ALA A 191 -17.31 5.87 7.60
CA ALA A 191 -18.68 6.37 7.65
C ALA A 191 -18.74 7.90 7.57
N ALA A 192 -17.90 8.60 8.35
CA ALA A 192 -17.77 10.06 8.30
C ALA A 192 -17.40 10.54 6.88
N HIS A 193 -16.45 9.86 6.22
CA HIS A 193 -16.05 10.18 4.84
C HIS A 193 -17.20 9.98 3.84
N ILE A 194 -17.94 8.86 3.92
CA ILE A 194 -19.06 8.56 3.02
C ILE A 194 -20.14 9.65 3.06
N ILE A 195 -20.46 10.19 4.25
CA ILE A 195 -21.53 11.20 4.39
C ILE A 195 -21.08 12.65 4.17
N GLY A 196 -19.81 12.86 3.77
CA GLY A 196 -19.26 14.17 3.42
C GLY A 196 -18.65 14.96 4.58
N ILE A 197 -18.33 14.35 5.72
CA ILE A 197 -17.53 15.03 6.76
C ILE A 197 -16.14 15.33 6.19
N ASN A 198 -15.69 16.58 6.37
CA ASN A 198 -14.36 17.00 5.95
C ASN A 198 -13.29 16.12 6.63
N PRO A 199 -12.36 15.48 5.90
CA PRO A 199 -11.32 14.64 6.51
C PRO A 199 -10.47 15.36 7.57
N LYS A 200 -10.34 16.69 7.48
CA LYS A 200 -9.65 17.51 8.49
C LYS A 200 -10.43 17.69 9.79
N ASN A 201 -11.70 17.28 9.85
CA ASN A 201 -12.59 17.40 11.00
C ASN A 201 -12.90 16.04 11.65
N PHE A 202 -12.19 14.98 11.29
CA PHE A 202 -12.15 13.76 12.09
C PHE A 202 -11.08 13.92 13.19
N ARG A 203 -11.45 13.69 14.45
CA ARG A 203 -10.58 13.81 15.63
C ARG A 203 -10.30 12.42 16.19
N ALA A 204 -9.15 11.86 15.83
CA ALA A 204 -8.59 10.68 16.47
C ALA A 204 -7.81 11.12 17.72
N ILE A 205 -8.51 11.22 18.86
CA ILE A 205 -7.97 11.75 20.12
C ILE A 205 -6.96 10.75 20.69
N LYS A 206 -5.75 11.23 20.99
CA LYS A 206 -4.63 10.40 21.45
C LYS A 206 -4.91 9.74 22.79
N THR A 207 -4.68 8.43 22.86
CA THR A 207 -4.74 7.63 24.10
C THR A 207 -3.35 7.14 24.50
N LYS A 208 -3.19 6.64 25.74
CA LYS A 208 -1.88 6.25 26.30
C LYS A 208 -1.93 4.92 27.06
N LYS A 209 -0.82 4.17 27.08
CA LYS A 209 -0.65 2.88 27.79
C LYS A 209 -0.98 3.00 29.28
N LEU A 210 -0.61 4.13 29.92
CA LEU A 210 -0.92 4.42 31.34
C LEU A 210 -2.41 4.27 31.67
N ASN A 211 -3.29 4.63 30.73
CA ASN A 211 -4.74 4.54 30.87
C ASN A 211 -5.33 3.34 30.11
N SER A 212 -4.51 2.33 29.78
CA SER A 212 -4.91 1.18 28.94
C SER A 212 -5.54 1.57 27.60
N PHE A 213 -5.06 2.67 27.00
CA PHE A 213 -5.52 3.22 25.72
C PHE A 213 -7.02 3.59 25.65
N THR A 214 -7.61 4.00 26.78
CA THR A 214 -8.99 4.53 26.81
C THR A 214 -9.05 6.02 26.49
N LEU A 215 -10.17 6.47 25.92
CA LEU A 215 -10.48 7.87 25.70
C LEU A 215 -10.74 8.59 27.03
N LEU A 216 -9.91 9.58 27.35
CA LEU A 216 -10.08 10.38 28.55
C LEU A 216 -11.11 11.51 28.35
N PRO A 217 -12.08 11.69 29.27
CA PRO A 217 -13.05 12.79 29.23
C PRO A 217 -12.40 14.17 29.14
N GLU A 218 -11.29 14.37 29.84
CA GLU A 218 -10.55 15.64 29.88
C GLU A 218 -9.89 15.95 28.53
N SER A 219 -9.42 14.90 27.83
CA SER A 219 -8.84 15.03 26.48
C SER A 219 -9.92 15.28 25.43
N LEU A 220 -11.10 14.67 25.57
CA LEU A 220 -12.27 14.97 24.76
C LEU A 220 -12.72 16.43 24.95
N LEU A 221 -12.92 16.86 26.21
CA LEU A 221 -13.33 18.22 26.56
C LEU A 221 -12.37 19.27 25.98
N SER A 222 -11.06 19.10 26.21
CA SER A 222 -10.04 20.00 25.66
C SER A 222 -10.04 20.06 24.13
N THR A 223 -10.36 18.95 23.46
CA THR A 223 -10.45 18.91 21.99
C THR A 223 -11.70 19.66 21.50
N ILE A 224 -12.86 19.42 22.12
CA ILE A 224 -14.12 20.10 21.83
C ILE A 224 -13.99 21.61 22.00
N GLU A 225 -13.43 22.06 23.14
CA GLU A 225 -13.20 23.49 23.38
C GLU A 225 -12.29 24.13 22.34
N ASN A 226 -11.23 23.43 21.90
CA ASN A 226 -10.34 23.92 20.86
C ASN A 226 -11.07 24.01 19.51
N ASP A 227 -11.88 23.02 19.15
CA ASP A 227 -12.65 23.06 17.91
C ASP A 227 -13.70 24.17 17.90
N LEU A 228 -14.39 24.40 19.03
CA LEU A 228 -15.28 25.55 19.22
C LEU A 228 -14.55 26.90 19.10
N LYS A 229 -13.36 27.05 19.71
CA LYS A 229 -12.50 28.24 19.57
C LYS A 229 -12.07 28.49 18.12
N ASN A 230 -11.98 27.45 17.30
CA ASN A 230 -11.68 27.53 15.87
C ASN A 230 -12.93 27.69 14.98
N GLY A 231 -14.12 27.91 15.56
CA GLY A 231 -15.37 28.11 14.82
C GLY A 231 -15.92 26.84 14.15
N LEU A 232 -15.48 25.67 14.61
CA LEU A 232 -16.01 24.37 14.18
C LEU A 232 -17.18 23.94 15.08
N VAL A 233 -17.95 22.96 14.60
CA VAL A 233 -19.19 22.51 15.25
C VAL A 233 -19.05 21.06 15.67
N PRO A 234 -18.94 20.77 16.99
CA PRO A 234 -18.98 19.41 17.51
C PRO A 234 -20.28 18.70 17.08
N CYS A 235 -20.16 17.50 16.50
CA CYS A 235 -21.30 16.81 15.88
C CYS A 235 -21.56 15.40 16.46
N PHE A 236 -20.54 14.54 16.44
CA PHE A 236 -20.69 13.12 16.76
C PHE A 236 -19.51 12.60 17.56
N LEU A 237 -19.76 11.79 18.58
CA LEU A 237 -18.76 11.06 19.36
C LEU A 237 -18.99 9.56 19.22
N CYS A 238 -17.99 8.83 18.75
CA CYS A 238 -17.93 7.38 18.91
C CYS A 238 -17.19 7.03 20.21
N VAL A 239 -17.87 6.35 21.12
CA VAL A 239 -17.33 5.76 22.34
C VAL A 239 -17.14 4.27 22.09
N THR A 240 -15.93 3.73 22.24
CA THR A 240 -15.66 2.32 21.90
C THR A 240 -15.55 1.45 23.15
N VAL A 241 -16.42 0.44 23.25
CA VAL A 241 -16.40 -0.60 24.26
C VAL A 241 -15.83 -1.86 23.60
N GLY A 242 -14.51 -2.06 23.76
CA GLY A 242 -13.78 -3.20 23.20
C GLY A 242 -13.08 -2.83 21.90
N THR A 243 -12.13 -1.89 21.97
CA THR A 243 -11.35 -1.44 20.80
C THR A 243 -10.66 -2.59 20.09
N THR A 244 -10.47 -2.46 18.77
CA THR A 244 -9.96 -3.58 17.96
C THR A 244 -8.53 -3.96 18.31
N SER A 245 -7.66 -2.97 18.53
CA SER A 245 -6.24 -3.18 18.85
C SER A 245 -6.03 -3.96 20.15
N THR A 246 -6.64 -3.49 21.24
CA THR A 246 -6.26 -3.88 22.63
C THR A 246 -7.44 -4.22 23.52
N THR A 247 -8.68 -4.20 23.02
CA THR A 247 -9.92 -4.30 23.82
C THR A 247 -10.02 -3.26 24.94
N ALA A 248 -9.51 -2.04 24.67
CA ALA A 248 -9.75 -0.89 25.55
C ALA A 248 -11.26 -0.62 25.68
N ILE A 249 -11.64 -0.05 26.81
CA ILE A 249 -13.04 0.23 27.17
C ILE A 249 -13.11 1.70 27.56
N ASP A 250 -13.69 2.51 26.68
CA ASP A 250 -13.88 3.93 26.93
C ASP A 250 -14.91 4.15 28.07
N PRO A 251 -14.71 5.13 28.98
CA PRO A 251 -15.57 5.35 30.14
C PRO A 251 -16.91 6.00 29.77
N VAL A 252 -17.84 5.20 29.24
CA VAL A 252 -19.14 5.59 28.67
C VAL A 252 -19.81 6.74 29.42
N ARG A 253 -20.24 6.55 30.68
CA ARG A 253 -20.92 7.59 31.48
C ARG A 253 -20.20 8.93 31.51
N LYS A 254 -18.87 8.94 31.68
CA LYS A 254 -18.09 10.19 31.76
C LYS A 254 -18.02 10.90 30.41
N LEU A 255 -17.93 10.15 29.32
CA LEU A 255 -17.89 10.70 27.96
C LEU A 255 -19.28 11.19 27.51
N CYS A 256 -20.35 10.49 27.88
CA CYS A 256 -21.72 10.96 27.69
C CYS A 256 -21.97 12.29 28.40
N ASN A 257 -21.52 12.44 29.65
CA ASN A 257 -21.64 13.71 30.39
C ASN A 257 -20.95 14.86 29.65
N VAL A 258 -19.71 14.69 29.18
CA VAL A 258 -19.01 15.71 28.39
C VAL A 258 -19.76 16.02 27.09
N ALA A 259 -20.23 15.01 26.35
CA ALA A 259 -20.92 15.21 25.08
C ALA A 259 -22.26 15.96 25.22
N LYS A 260 -22.98 15.73 26.33
CA LYS A 260 -24.30 16.29 26.65
C LYS A 260 -24.29 17.82 26.72
N ASP A 261 -23.28 18.40 27.35
CA ASP A 261 -23.15 19.85 27.52
C ASP A 261 -22.96 20.60 26.19
N TYR A 262 -22.49 19.91 25.15
CA TYR A 262 -22.31 20.44 23.79
C TYR A 262 -23.34 19.94 22.78
N GLY A 263 -24.33 19.13 23.20
CA GLY A 263 -25.36 18.57 22.33
C GLY A 263 -24.83 17.61 21.24
N ILE A 264 -23.68 16.97 21.51
CA ILE A 264 -23.03 16.02 20.60
C ILE A 264 -23.77 14.68 20.62
N TRP A 265 -24.04 14.10 19.45
CA TRP A 265 -24.60 12.74 19.37
C TRP A 265 -23.60 11.70 19.84
N VAL A 266 -23.99 10.82 20.75
CA VAL A 266 -23.14 9.73 21.25
C VAL A 266 -23.57 8.38 20.68
N HIS A 267 -22.65 7.74 19.97
CA HIS A 267 -22.74 6.34 19.57
C HIS A 267 -21.78 5.48 20.39
N ILE A 268 -22.29 4.40 20.97
CA ILE A 268 -21.46 3.37 21.61
C ILE A 268 -21.23 2.24 20.61
N ASP A 269 -20.00 2.13 20.09
CA ASP A 269 -19.52 0.97 19.35
C ASP A 269 -19.06 -0.10 20.34
N ALA A 270 -19.90 -1.12 20.54
CA ALA A 270 -19.57 -2.31 21.30
C ALA A 270 -19.51 -3.55 20.40
N ALA A 271 -19.06 -3.41 19.15
CA ALA A 271 -19.12 -4.45 18.12
C ALA A 271 -18.66 -5.85 18.58
N TYR A 272 -17.58 -5.93 19.36
CA TYR A 272 -17.11 -7.21 19.94
C TYR A 272 -17.60 -7.40 21.39
N ALA A 273 -17.33 -6.45 22.28
CA ALA A 273 -17.55 -6.64 23.72
C ALA A 273 -19.01 -6.54 24.16
N GLY A 274 -19.91 -5.98 23.34
CA GLY A 274 -21.32 -5.80 23.67
C GLY A 274 -22.00 -7.12 24.04
N SER A 275 -21.68 -8.21 23.34
CA SER A 275 -22.23 -9.54 23.64
C SER A 275 -21.87 -10.05 25.04
N ALA A 276 -20.70 -9.69 25.58
CA ALA A 276 -20.32 -10.05 26.95
C ALA A 276 -21.25 -9.44 28.00
N CYS A 277 -21.86 -8.28 27.71
CA CYS A 277 -22.70 -7.53 28.64
C CYS A 277 -24.04 -8.20 28.97
N ILE A 278 -24.37 -9.33 28.33
CA ILE A 278 -25.47 -10.21 28.77
C ILE A 278 -25.17 -10.89 30.12
N CYS A 279 -23.87 -11.03 30.46
CA CYS A 279 -23.40 -11.57 31.71
C CYS A 279 -23.38 -10.44 32.76
N PRO A 280 -24.04 -10.59 33.92
CA PRO A 280 -24.11 -9.53 34.94
C PRO A 280 -22.73 -8.96 35.33
N GLU A 281 -21.71 -9.82 35.42
CA GLU A 281 -20.35 -9.45 35.79
C GLU A 281 -19.60 -8.60 34.75
N PHE A 282 -20.08 -8.52 33.50
CA PHE A 282 -19.53 -7.66 32.45
C PHE A 282 -20.46 -6.49 32.09
N ARG A 283 -21.69 -6.45 32.63
CA ARG A 283 -22.67 -5.41 32.30
C ARG A 283 -22.18 -3.99 32.65
N TYR A 284 -21.28 -3.84 33.62
CA TYR A 284 -20.70 -2.55 33.99
C TYR A 284 -19.91 -1.86 32.85
N LEU A 285 -19.48 -2.62 31.83
CA LEU A 285 -18.71 -2.10 30.69
C LEU A 285 -19.47 -1.08 29.84
N ILE A 286 -20.81 -1.05 29.95
CA ILE A 286 -21.70 -0.12 29.25
C ILE A 286 -22.49 0.80 30.19
N ASP A 287 -22.04 0.98 31.45
CA ASP A 287 -22.71 1.89 32.38
C ASP A 287 -22.63 3.35 31.92
N GLY A 288 -23.77 4.02 31.83
CA GLY A 288 -23.92 5.31 31.13
C GLY A 288 -24.52 5.19 29.72
N VAL A 289 -24.82 3.98 29.23
CA VAL A 289 -25.61 3.78 28.00
C VAL A 289 -26.94 4.53 28.04
N GLU A 290 -27.51 4.71 29.23
CA GLU A 290 -28.70 5.53 29.50
C GLU A 290 -28.57 7.01 29.15
N ASP A 291 -27.37 7.54 28.94
CA ASP A 291 -27.14 8.91 28.46
C ASP A 291 -26.74 8.98 26.97
N ALA A 292 -26.37 7.87 26.31
CA ALA A 292 -26.02 7.84 24.88
C ALA A 292 -27.25 7.86 23.94
N ASP A 293 -27.10 8.28 22.68
CA ASP A 293 -28.21 8.32 21.71
C ASP A 293 -28.43 6.98 20.98
N SER A 294 -27.34 6.23 20.78
CA SER A 294 -27.32 4.96 20.04
C SER A 294 -26.27 3.98 20.56
N PHE A 295 -26.54 2.68 20.45
CA PHE A 295 -25.68 1.58 20.89
C PHE A 295 -25.66 0.49 19.82
N SER A 296 -24.50 -0.10 19.51
CA SER A 296 -24.41 -1.23 18.58
C SER A 296 -23.47 -2.34 19.03
N LEU A 297 -23.79 -3.58 18.62
CA LEU A 297 -22.90 -4.76 18.74
C LEU A 297 -23.00 -5.65 17.49
N ASN A 298 -22.03 -6.54 17.27
CA ASN A 298 -22.10 -7.54 16.22
C ASN A 298 -22.34 -8.93 16.82
N ALA A 299 -23.55 -9.44 16.66
CA ALA A 299 -23.89 -10.80 17.09
C ALA A 299 -23.03 -11.85 16.35
N HIS A 300 -22.64 -11.57 15.10
CA HIS A 300 -21.72 -12.41 14.32
C HIS A 300 -20.26 -12.43 14.83
N LYS A 301 -19.86 -11.54 15.75
CA LYS A 301 -18.53 -11.60 16.37
C LYS A 301 -18.51 -12.56 17.54
N TRP A 302 -19.44 -12.43 18.48
CA TRP A 302 -19.35 -13.13 19.77
C TRP A 302 -20.72 -13.54 20.33
N PHE A 303 -21.69 -13.88 19.47
CA PHE A 303 -23.04 -14.29 19.84
C PHE A 303 -23.61 -15.39 18.91
N LEU A 304 -22.77 -16.23 18.32
CA LEU A 304 -23.16 -17.48 17.62
C LEU A 304 -24.07 -17.35 16.39
N THR A 305 -24.35 -16.15 15.85
CA THR A 305 -25.36 -15.97 14.78
C THR A 305 -24.89 -16.25 13.36
N ASN A 306 -23.60 -16.55 13.14
CA ASN A 306 -22.94 -16.54 11.82
C ASN A 306 -22.93 -15.12 11.18
N LEU A 307 -22.09 -14.93 10.17
CA LEU A 307 -21.96 -13.67 9.43
C LEU A 307 -23.10 -13.55 8.38
N ASP A 308 -23.83 -12.44 8.23
CA ASP A 308 -23.77 -11.16 8.93
C ASP A 308 -24.92 -10.95 9.95
N CYS A 309 -24.68 -10.14 10.98
CA CYS A 309 -25.69 -9.71 11.96
C CYS A 309 -25.12 -8.61 12.88
N CYS A 310 -25.47 -7.35 12.63
CA CYS A 310 -25.16 -6.20 13.48
C CYS A 310 -26.46 -5.71 14.14
N CYS A 311 -26.47 -5.57 15.45
CA CYS A 311 -27.61 -5.08 16.21
C CYS A 311 -27.36 -3.59 16.53
N LEU A 312 -28.26 -2.71 16.10
CA LEU A 312 -28.25 -1.28 16.43
C LEU A 312 -29.52 -0.95 17.21
N TRP A 313 -29.39 -0.23 18.32
CA TRP A 313 -30.52 0.38 19.04
C TRP A 313 -30.38 1.90 19.05
N LEU A 314 -31.52 2.61 18.97
CA LEU A 314 -31.62 4.06 19.04
C LEU A 314 -32.65 4.48 20.09
N LYS A 315 -32.39 5.60 20.77
CA LYS A 315 -33.40 6.25 21.61
C LYS A 315 -34.49 6.98 20.83
N ASP A 316 -34.12 7.51 19.66
CA ASP A 316 -35.02 8.24 18.77
C ASP A 316 -34.89 7.70 17.34
N PRO A 317 -35.59 6.60 17.02
CA PRO A 317 -35.60 6.06 15.67
C PRO A 317 -36.33 6.97 14.68
N ASN A 318 -37.22 7.87 15.13
CA ASN A 318 -37.91 8.81 14.24
C ASN A 318 -36.93 9.78 13.57
N SER A 319 -35.86 10.17 14.27
CA SER A 319 -34.76 10.93 13.67
C SER A 319 -34.05 10.16 12.55
N LEU A 320 -33.87 8.83 12.68
CA LEU A 320 -33.28 7.98 11.64
C LEU A 320 -34.22 7.84 10.43
N ILE A 321 -35.48 7.50 10.69
CA ILE A 321 -36.54 7.43 9.67
C ILE A 321 -36.61 8.74 8.89
N LYS A 322 -36.63 9.89 9.56
CA LYS A 322 -36.68 11.21 8.90
C LYS A 322 -35.51 11.46 7.95
N CYS A 323 -34.33 10.93 8.24
CA CYS A 323 -33.14 11.12 7.41
C CYS A 323 -33.02 10.12 6.25
N LEU A 324 -33.57 8.92 6.40
CA LEU A 324 -33.40 7.81 5.44
C LEU A 324 -34.68 7.42 4.68
N SER A 325 -35.86 7.90 5.10
CA SER A 325 -37.13 7.44 4.54
C SER A 325 -37.28 7.77 3.06
N THR A 326 -37.78 6.78 2.32
CA THR A 326 -38.03 6.87 0.87
C THR A 326 -39.46 7.36 0.57
N THR A 327 -40.03 8.22 1.42
CA THR A 327 -41.50 8.49 1.52
C THR A 327 -42.17 9.03 0.26
N ASN A 328 -41.42 9.39 -0.79
CA ASN A 328 -41.93 9.89 -2.07
C ASN A 328 -42.00 8.80 -3.17
N SER A 329 -42.03 7.52 -2.79
CA SER A 329 -42.01 6.37 -3.70
C SER A 329 -43.36 5.67 -3.76
N GLU A 330 -44.23 6.11 -4.67
CA GLU A 330 -45.61 5.59 -4.89
C GLU A 330 -45.70 4.05 -4.88
N TYR A 331 -44.74 3.37 -5.52
CA TYR A 331 -44.71 1.90 -5.65
C TYR A 331 -44.47 1.14 -4.33
N LEU A 332 -44.14 1.84 -3.24
CA LEU A 332 -43.98 1.28 -1.89
C LEU A 332 -45.17 1.58 -0.98
N GLU A 333 -46.11 2.43 -1.40
CA GLU A 333 -47.29 2.80 -0.60
C GLU A 333 -48.21 1.59 -0.35
N ASN A 334 -48.73 1.53 0.87
CA ASN A 334 -49.71 0.53 1.29
C ASN A 334 -50.42 1.00 2.58
N SER A 335 -51.60 0.43 2.84
CA SER A 335 -52.44 0.82 3.97
C SER A 335 -51.80 0.57 5.35
N ALA A 336 -50.96 -0.47 5.49
CA ALA A 336 -50.28 -0.78 6.75
C ALA A 336 -49.23 0.30 7.08
N SER A 337 -48.36 0.66 6.13
CA SER A 337 -47.40 1.77 6.29
C SER A 337 -48.13 3.10 6.59
N ASN A 338 -49.22 3.39 5.86
CA ASN A 338 -49.98 4.63 6.02
C ASN A 338 -50.71 4.71 7.38
N SER A 339 -50.95 3.58 8.06
CA SER A 339 -51.48 3.55 9.44
C SER A 339 -50.49 4.06 10.49
N LYS A 340 -49.18 4.04 10.20
CA LYS A 340 -48.07 4.32 11.14
C LYS A 340 -48.03 3.41 12.38
N GLN A 341 -48.69 2.25 12.33
CA GLN A 341 -48.67 1.23 13.39
C GLN A 341 -47.62 0.13 13.17
N VAL A 342 -46.96 0.12 12.01
CA VAL A 342 -45.95 -0.90 11.62
C VAL A 342 -44.57 -0.27 11.42
N VAL A 343 -43.53 -1.09 11.52
CA VAL A 343 -42.14 -0.67 11.29
C VAL A 343 -41.74 -0.95 9.84
N ASP A 344 -41.56 0.10 9.05
CA ASP A 344 -40.97 -0.04 7.71
C ASP A 344 -39.45 0.05 7.78
N TYR A 345 -38.88 -1.12 7.97
CA TYR A 345 -37.47 -1.31 8.26
C TYR A 345 -36.49 -0.85 7.18
N LYS A 346 -36.93 -0.59 5.95
CA LYS A 346 -36.14 0.12 4.92
C LYS A 346 -35.68 1.51 5.39
N ASP A 347 -36.48 2.21 6.19
CA ASP A 347 -36.22 3.59 6.63
C ASP A 347 -35.26 3.65 7.84
N TRP A 348 -34.79 2.48 8.32
CA TRP A 348 -33.87 2.35 9.44
C TRP A 348 -32.43 2.01 9.01
N GLN A 349 -32.17 1.97 7.70
CA GLN A 349 -30.90 1.50 7.14
C GLN A 349 -30.66 2.06 5.73
N VAL A 350 -29.53 1.67 5.12
CA VAL A 350 -29.11 2.21 3.81
C VAL A 350 -29.80 1.50 2.65
N THR A 351 -29.99 0.18 2.72
CA THR A 351 -30.55 -0.60 1.61
C THR A 351 -32.06 -0.71 1.70
N LEU A 352 -32.75 -0.64 0.56
CA LEU A 352 -34.18 -0.94 0.49
C LEU A 352 -34.43 -2.42 0.80
N SER A 353 -33.86 -3.31 -0.01
CA SER A 353 -33.99 -4.77 0.15
C SER A 353 -33.30 -5.27 1.41
N ARG A 354 -33.95 -6.20 2.11
CA ARG A 354 -33.53 -6.76 3.41
C ARG A 354 -33.71 -8.28 3.46
N ARG A 355 -32.73 -8.97 4.04
CA ARG A 355 -32.79 -10.40 4.36
C ARG A 355 -33.48 -10.61 5.72
N PHE A 356 -34.05 -11.79 5.94
CA PHE A 356 -34.73 -12.15 7.19
C PHE A 356 -33.73 -12.50 8.33
N ARG A 357 -32.85 -11.54 8.68
CA ARG A 357 -31.76 -11.74 9.66
C ARG A 357 -32.24 -12.16 11.05
N ALA A 358 -33.46 -11.76 11.44
CA ALA A 358 -34.04 -12.09 12.74
C ALA A 358 -34.14 -13.59 13.02
N LEU A 359 -34.28 -14.45 11.98
CA LEU A 359 -34.26 -15.90 12.15
C LEU A 359 -32.99 -16.41 12.81
N LYS A 360 -31.80 -15.88 12.45
CA LYS A 360 -30.52 -16.25 13.07
C LYS A 360 -30.52 -15.99 14.57
N VAL A 361 -30.89 -14.78 14.96
CA VAL A 361 -30.94 -14.35 16.38
C VAL A 361 -32.00 -15.16 17.14
N TRP A 362 -33.17 -15.37 16.54
CA TRP A 362 -34.27 -16.13 17.14
C TRP A 362 -33.89 -17.59 17.40
N PHE A 363 -33.27 -18.27 16.42
CA PHE A 363 -32.79 -19.64 16.57
C PHE A 363 -31.72 -19.72 17.66
N VAL A 364 -30.69 -18.87 17.63
CA VAL A 364 -29.63 -18.85 18.67
C VAL A 364 -30.22 -18.66 20.07
N LEU A 365 -31.08 -17.66 20.27
CA LEU A 365 -31.70 -17.39 21.58
C LEU A 365 -32.57 -18.55 22.06
N ARG A 366 -33.32 -19.22 21.18
CA ARG A 366 -34.22 -20.32 21.54
C ARG A 366 -33.54 -21.67 21.69
N SER A 367 -32.53 -21.98 20.86
CA SER A 367 -31.82 -23.26 20.90
C SER A 367 -30.86 -23.35 22.08
N TYR A 368 -30.20 -22.25 22.46
CA TYR A 368 -29.24 -22.25 23.56
C TYR A 368 -29.79 -21.69 24.86
N GLY A 369 -30.65 -20.67 24.79
CA GLY A 369 -31.12 -19.95 25.98
C GLY A 369 -30.03 -19.04 26.60
N VAL A 370 -30.47 -18.04 27.36
CA VAL A 370 -29.59 -16.97 27.86
C VAL A 370 -28.44 -17.48 28.73
N GLU A 371 -28.67 -18.50 29.56
CA GLU A 371 -27.64 -18.97 30.49
C GLU A 371 -26.53 -19.77 29.80
N ASN A 372 -26.83 -20.56 28.78
CA ASN A 372 -25.78 -21.22 27.99
C ASN A 372 -24.99 -20.22 27.14
N LEU A 373 -25.64 -19.15 26.64
CA LEU A 373 -24.96 -18.05 25.95
C LEU A 373 -24.01 -17.29 26.90
N ARG A 374 -24.41 -17.07 28.16
CA ARG A 374 -23.52 -16.53 29.20
C ARG A 374 -22.34 -17.46 29.48
N ASN A 375 -22.59 -18.75 29.63
CA ASN A 375 -21.54 -19.73 29.93
C ASN A 375 -20.56 -19.88 28.76
N PHE A 376 -21.04 -19.84 27.51
CA PHE A 376 -20.18 -19.78 26.32
C PHE A 376 -19.22 -18.58 26.35
N LEU A 377 -19.73 -17.38 26.67
CA LEU A 377 -18.91 -16.17 26.82
C LEU A 377 -17.93 -16.28 27.99
N ARG A 378 -18.37 -16.78 29.15
CA ARG A 378 -17.53 -17.01 30.34
C ARG A 378 -16.38 -17.98 30.04
N ASN A 379 -16.65 -19.08 29.35
CA ASN A 379 -15.65 -20.08 28.97
C ASN A 379 -14.54 -19.47 28.11
N HIS A 380 -14.89 -18.63 27.13
CA HIS A 380 -13.91 -17.88 26.35
C HIS A 380 -13.06 -16.92 27.19
N VAL A 381 -13.68 -16.21 28.15
CA VAL A 381 -12.97 -15.30 29.06
C VAL A 381 -12.05 -16.04 30.01
N GLU A 382 -12.46 -17.21 30.51
CA GLU A 382 -11.64 -18.06 31.39
C GLU A 382 -10.48 -18.72 30.64
N MET A 383 -10.71 -19.24 29.42
CA MET A 383 -9.61 -19.71 28.56
C MET A 383 -8.57 -18.61 28.25
N ALA A 384 -9.02 -17.36 28.04
CA ALA A 384 -8.10 -16.24 27.89
C ALA A 384 -7.36 -15.87 29.18
N LYS A 385 -7.96 -16.14 30.35
CA LYS A 385 -7.29 -16.04 31.66
C LYS A 385 -6.27 -17.17 31.85
N THR A 386 -6.52 -18.38 31.38
CA THR A 386 -5.53 -19.46 31.30
C THR A 386 -4.35 -19.06 30.41
N PHE A 387 -4.60 -18.55 29.19
CA PHE A 387 -3.53 -18.08 28.30
C PHE A 387 -2.72 -16.92 28.92
N GLU A 388 -3.40 -15.94 29.54
CA GLU A 388 -2.73 -14.84 30.26
C GLU A 388 -1.84 -15.35 31.41
N GLY A 389 -2.28 -16.41 32.12
CA GLY A 389 -1.48 -17.09 33.14
C GLY A 389 -0.23 -17.74 32.57
N LEU A 390 -0.37 -18.49 31.48
CA LEU A 390 0.74 -19.15 30.77
C LEU A 390 1.79 -18.14 30.29
N VAL A 391 1.35 -17.02 29.69
CA VAL A 391 2.25 -15.92 29.28
C VAL A 391 3.01 -15.34 30.48
N LYS A 392 2.34 -15.13 31.62
CA LYS A 392 2.98 -14.57 32.84
C LYS A 392 3.99 -15.52 33.49
N MET A 393 3.86 -16.83 33.29
CA MET A 393 4.83 -17.81 33.79
C MET A 393 6.15 -17.76 33.02
N ASP A 394 6.14 -17.35 31.75
CA ASP A 394 7.32 -17.26 30.90
C ASP A 394 7.93 -15.84 30.94
N LYS A 395 9.03 -15.71 31.69
CA LYS A 395 9.73 -14.44 31.96
C LYS A 395 10.32 -13.76 30.71
N ARG A 396 10.21 -14.38 29.52
CA ARG A 396 10.58 -13.78 28.23
C ARG A 396 9.51 -12.85 27.68
N PHE A 397 8.28 -12.93 28.18
CA PHE A 397 7.13 -12.21 27.66
C PHE A 397 6.58 -11.18 28.66
N GLU A 398 5.89 -10.16 28.15
CA GLU A 398 5.09 -9.22 28.93
C GLU A 398 3.65 -9.13 28.41
N ILE A 399 2.71 -8.89 29.32
CA ILE A 399 1.34 -8.49 29.01
C ILE A 399 1.31 -6.96 28.84
N ILE A 400 0.89 -6.48 27.67
CA ILE A 400 0.98 -5.06 27.31
C ILE A 400 -0.19 -4.24 27.86
N VAL A 401 -1.37 -4.82 27.97
CA VAL A 401 -2.55 -4.20 28.61
C VAL A 401 -3.27 -5.22 29.50
N PRO A 402 -3.93 -4.79 30.59
CA PRO A 402 -4.75 -5.68 31.40
C PRO A 402 -5.86 -6.34 30.56
N ARG A 403 -5.92 -7.67 30.58
CA ARG A 403 -6.97 -8.44 29.90
C ARG A 403 -8.32 -8.17 30.59
N LYS A 404 -9.28 -7.59 29.85
CA LYS A 404 -10.65 -7.34 30.35
C LYS A 404 -11.65 -8.42 29.92
N LEU A 405 -11.47 -9.00 28.74
CA LEU A 405 -12.35 -9.99 28.11
C LEU A 405 -11.52 -11.16 27.56
N ALA A 406 -11.85 -11.73 26.39
CA ALA A 406 -11.17 -12.89 25.83
C ALA A 406 -10.05 -12.57 24.82
N VAL A 407 -9.40 -11.40 24.94
CA VAL A 407 -8.23 -11.04 24.11
C VAL A 407 -7.03 -10.77 25.01
N VAL A 408 -5.94 -11.52 24.78
CA VAL A 408 -4.65 -11.32 25.46
C VAL A 408 -3.69 -10.60 24.51
N CYS A 409 -3.15 -9.48 24.99
CA CYS A 409 -2.21 -8.63 24.27
C CYS A 409 -0.82 -8.78 24.89
N PHE A 410 0.10 -9.44 24.19
CA PHE A 410 1.41 -9.82 24.72
C PHE A 410 2.54 -9.58 23.71
N ARG A 411 3.79 -9.58 24.19
CA ARG A 411 4.99 -9.56 23.34
C ARG A 411 6.20 -10.15 24.08
N ILE A 412 7.23 -10.58 23.34
CA ILE A 412 8.59 -10.78 23.88
C ILE A 412 9.15 -9.45 24.40
N LEU A 413 9.74 -9.48 25.59
CA LEU A 413 10.41 -8.35 26.25
C LEU A 413 11.68 -7.91 25.52
N PRO A 414 12.03 -6.60 25.55
CA PRO A 414 13.35 -6.14 25.12
C PRO A 414 14.47 -6.77 25.97
N TYR A 415 15.55 -7.20 25.31
CA TYR A 415 16.66 -7.92 25.95
C TYR A 415 17.29 -7.10 27.08
N GLY A 416 17.42 -7.71 28.27
CA GLY A 416 18.06 -7.10 29.45
C GLY A 416 17.08 -6.60 30.53
N LYS A 417 15.80 -6.39 30.23
CA LYS A 417 14.78 -6.05 31.26
C LYS A 417 14.25 -7.32 31.94
N LYS A 418 14.65 -7.53 33.20
CA LYS A 418 13.92 -8.45 34.09
C LYS A 418 12.56 -7.83 34.44
N VAL A 419 11.53 -8.66 34.54
CA VAL A 419 10.24 -8.26 35.13
C VAL A 419 10.50 -7.75 36.55
N ALA A 420 10.30 -6.45 36.77
CA ALA A 420 10.45 -5.83 38.08
C ALA A 420 9.15 -6.03 38.88
N ASP A 421 9.27 -6.48 40.13
CA ASP A 421 8.12 -6.76 40.98
C ASP A 421 7.29 -5.49 41.28
N GLY A 422 6.13 -5.40 40.64
CA GLY A 422 4.94 -4.68 41.14
C GLY A 422 5.00 -3.15 41.24
N LYS A 423 6.07 -2.46 40.87
CA LYS A 423 6.15 -0.98 40.96
C LYS A 423 6.10 -0.30 39.60
N VAL A 424 4.91 0.25 39.29
CA VAL A 424 4.70 1.21 38.20
C VAL A 424 5.42 2.52 38.55
N THR A 425 6.55 2.78 37.90
CA THR A 425 7.21 4.09 37.99
C THR A 425 6.58 5.04 36.99
N ASN A 426 5.89 6.07 37.48
CA ASN A 426 5.35 7.15 36.65
C ASN A 426 6.50 7.85 35.89
N GLY A 427 6.38 7.92 34.56
CA GLY A 427 7.31 8.62 33.68
C GLY A 427 6.59 9.01 32.40
N GLU A 428 6.90 10.20 31.90
CA GLU A 428 6.24 10.81 30.74
C GLU A 428 6.48 10.02 29.44
N ALA A 429 5.72 10.37 28.39
CA ALA A 429 5.73 9.66 27.12
C ALA A 429 7.12 9.72 26.44
N LYS A 430 7.93 8.68 26.68
CA LYS A 430 9.18 8.48 25.96
C LYS A 430 8.90 8.17 24.49
N LEU A 431 9.75 8.72 23.62
CA LEU A 431 9.98 8.18 22.28
C LEU A 431 10.32 6.70 22.40
N ILE A 432 9.90 5.90 21.40
CA ILE A 432 10.17 4.45 21.33
C ILE A 432 11.66 4.23 21.57
N SER A 433 12.03 3.45 22.59
CA SER A 433 13.44 3.21 22.87
C SER A 433 14.07 2.36 21.74
N SER A 434 15.37 2.48 21.52
CA SER A 434 16.09 1.61 20.57
C SER A 434 15.86 0.12 20.89
N GLU A 435 15.78 -0.24 22.17
CA GLU A 435 15.39 -1.57 22.66
C GLU A 435 13.97 -1.98 22.20
N ASP A 436 13.00 -1.05 22.20
CA ASP A 436 11.63 -1.31 21.75
C ASP A 436 11.54 -1.46 20.23
N VAL A 437 12.36 -0.74 19.45
CA VAL A 437 12.45 -0.94 17.99
C VAL A 437 12.94 -2.36 17.66
N VAL A 438 13.96 -2.84 18.36
CA VAL A 438 14.47 -4.22 18.22
C VAL A 438 13.43 -5.23 18.70
N ALA A 439 12.78 -5.00 19.84
CA ALA A 439 11.72 -5.87 20.34
C ALA A 439 10.52 -5.95 19.38
N ASN A 440 10.15 -4.84 18.73
CA ASN A 440 9.10 -4.83 17.73
C ASN A 440 9.43 -5.73 16.54
N GLU A 441 10.67 -5.71 16.04
CA GLU A 441 11.13 -6.56 14.94
C GLU A 441 11.21 -8.04 15.34
N ILE A 442 11.66 -8.35 16.56
CA ILE A 442 11.65 -9.72 17.10
C ILE A 442 10.22 -10.25 17.18
N ASN A 443 9.26 -9.44 17.64
CA ASN A 443 7.86 -9.84 17.74
C ASN A 443 7.16 -9.95 16.38
N ARG A 444 7.55 -9.15 15.39
CA ARG A 444 7.13 -9.32 13.99
C ARG A 444 7.56 -10.68 13.46
N LYS A 445 8.86 -11.01 13.55
CA LYS A 445 9.40 -12.32 13.14
C LYS A 445 8.75 -13.48 13.90
N LEU A 446 8.48 -13.32 15.19
CA LEU A 446 7.75 -14.32 15.97
C LEU A 446 6.36 -14.57 15.40
N LEU A 447 5.58 -13.52 15.18
CA LEU A 447 4.23 -13.64 14.65
C LEU A 447 4.22 -14.24 13.23
N ASP A 448 5.10 -13.77 12.36
CA ASP A 448 5.20 -14.27 10.99
C ASP A 448 5.61 -15.76 10.98
N SER A 449 6.53 -16.16 11.85
CA SER A 449 6.96 -17.55 12.01
C SER A 449 5.86 -18.46 12.57
N ILE A 450 5.11 -18.01 13.59
CA ILE A 450 3.94 -18.74 14.12
C ILE A 450 2.90 -18.93 13.02
N ASN A 451 2.53 -17.85 12.33
CA ASN A 451 1.49 -17.88 11.31
C ASN A 451 1.88 -18.73 10.09
N ALA A 452 3.17 -18.73 9.71
CA ALA A 452 3.69 -19.54 8.62
C ALA A 452 3.67 -21.06 8.90
N SER A 453 3.66 -21.48 10.17
CA SER A 453 3.53 -22.90 10.54
C SER A 453 2.21 -23.53 10.07
N GLY A 454 1.15 -22.72 9.94
CA GLY A 454 -0.21 -23.19 9.70
C GLY A 454 -0.92 -23.75 10.94
N ASP A 455 -0.22 -24.06 12.04
CA ASP A 455 -0.82 -24.64 13.26
C ASP A 455 -1.79 -23.69 13.98
N VAL A 456 -1.50 -22.38 13.92
CA VAL A 456 -2.15 -21.32 14.68
C VAL A 456 -2.16 -20.04 13.85
N TYR A 457 -3.22 -19.23 13.94
CA TYR A 457 -3.23 -17.89 13.36
C TYR A 457 -3.54 -16.80 14.40
N MET A 458 -2.63 -15.83 14.54
CA MET A 458 -2.77 -14.63 15.37
C MET A 458 -2.54 -13.37 14.54
N THR A 459 -2.98 -12.20 15.03
CA THR A 459 -2.66 -10.89 14.42
C THR A 459 -2.01 -9.95 15.42
N HIS A 460 -1.40 -8.88 14.92
CA HIS A 460 -0.79 -7.85 15.75
C HIS A 460 -1.65 -6.57 15.84
N ALA A 461 -1.27 -5.70 16.77
CA ALA A 461 -1.56 -4.27 16.72
C ALA A 461 -0.28 -3.47 17.01
N VAL A 462 -0.30 -2.17 16.71
CA VAL A 462 0.73 -1.22 17.12
C VAL A 462 0.08 -0.12 17.95
N VAL A 463 0.51 0.04 19.20
CA VAL A 463 -0.05 1.02 20.17
C VAL A 463 1.06 1.80 20.84
N GLU A 464 1.00 3.14 20.79
CA GLU A 464 2.13 4.03 21.12
C GLU A 464 3.46 3.61 20.46
N GLY A 465 3.40 3.02 19.26
CA GLY A 465 4.57 2.54 18.53
C GLY A 465 5.11 1.18 19.00
N VAL A 466 4.53 0.55 20.02
CA VAL A 466 4.87 -0.81 20.47
C VAL A 466 4.07 -1.82 19.65
N PHE A 467 4.77 -2.80 19.06
CA PHE A 467 4.19 -3.96 18.39
C PHE A 467 3.73 -4.99 19.42
N VAL A 468 2.49 -5.47 19.27
CA VAL A 468 1.82 -6.34 20.23
C VAL A 468 1.14 -7.49 19.49
N ILE A 469 1.39 -8.72 19.91
CA ILE A 469 0.68 -9.91 19.41
C ILE A 469 -0.64 -10.05 20.17
N ARG A 470 -1.71 -10.35 19.44
CA ARG A 470 -3.07 -10.51 19.97
C ARG A 470 -3.49 -11.97 19.83
N CYS A 471 -3.78 -12.62 20.95
CA CYS A 471 -4.50 -13.89 20.99
C CYS A 471 -5.96 -13.59 21.36
N ALA A 472 -6.85 -13.61 20.37
CA ALA A 472 -8.29 -13.36 20.54
C ALA A 472 -9.06 -14.69 20.58
N ILE A 473 -9.34 -15.17 21.79
CA ILE A 473 -10.01 -16.46 22.01
C ILE A 473 -11.52 -16.30 21.86
N GLY A 474 -12.11 -17.14 21.00
CA GLY A 474 -13.56 -17.27 20.92
C GLY A 474 -14.14 -17.81 19.61
N ALA A 475 -13.36 -18.52 18.78
CA ALA A 475 -13.94 -19.33 17.72
C ALA A 475 -14.73 -20.48 18.36
N THR A 476 -15.90 -20.83 17.81
CA THR A 476 -16.88 -21.69 18.49
C THR A 476 -16.36 -23.10 18.80
N LEU A 477 -15.39 -23.60 18.03
CA LEU A 477 -14.75 -24.91 18.24
C LEU A 477 -13.52 -24.86 19.17
N THR A 478 -13.07 -23.67 19.61
CA THR A 478 -11.91 -23.55 20.49
C THR A 478 -12.22 -24.15 21.87
N GLU A 479 -11.31 -25.00 22.34
CA GLU A 479 -11.31 -25.59 23.68
C GLU A 479 -9.98 -25.30 24.39
N GLU A 480 -9.89 -25.57 25.70
CA GLU A 480 -8.69 -25.26 26.49
C GLU A 480 -7.42 -25.93 25.95
N LEU A 481 -7.53 -27.16 25.41
CA LEU A 481 -6.42 -27.87 24.79
C LEU A 481 -5.82 -27.10 23.59
N HIS A 482 -6.66 -26.38 22.83
CA HIS A 482 -6.23 -25.58 21.68
C HIS A 482 -5.49 -24.32 22.14
N VAL A 483 -5.93 -23.73 23.25
CA VAL A 483 -5.28 -22.56 23.87
C VAL A 483 -3.92 -22.93 24.47
N VAL A 484 -3.81 -24.11 25.11
CA VAL A 484 -2.54 -24.67 25.59
C VAL A 484 -1.60 -25.03 24.42
N LYS A 485 -2.12 -25.65 23.35
CA LYS A 485 -1.34 -25.91 22.12
C LYS A 485 -0.83 -24.60 21.51
N ALA A 486 -1.67 -23.58 21.40
CA ALA A 486 -1.29 -22.29 20.84
C ALA A 486 -0.17 -21.61 21.64
N TRP A 487 -0.21 -21.70 22.97
CA TRP A 487 0.90 -21.23 23.81
C TRP A 487 2.18 -22.04 23.59
N LYS A 488 2.10 -23.37 23.47
CA LYS A 488 3.26 -24.22 23.17
C LYS A 488 3.92 -23.83 21.84
N VAL A 489 3.14 -23.59 20.79
CA VAL A 489 3.65 -23.10 19.49
C VAL A 489 4.35 -21.75 19.65
N VAL A 490 3.75 -20.79 20.39
CA VAL A 490 4.40 -19.51 20.70
C VAL A 490 5.76 -19.71 21.40
N GLN A 491 5.85 -20.62 22.37
CA GLN A 491 7.10 -20.90 23.08
C GLN A 491 8.15 -21.57 22.19
N GLU A 492 7.77 -22.53 21.34
CA GLU A 492 8.66 -23.25 20.42
C GLU A 492 9.27 -22.31 19.37
N HIS A 493 8.45 -21.45 18.75
CA HIS A 493 8.94 -20.44 17.81
C HIS A 493 9.79 -19.36 18.50
N ALA A 494 9.43 -18.94 19.72
CA ALA A 494 10.25 -18.01 20.50
C ALA A 494 11.60 -18.61 20.91
N ASP A 495 11.66 -19.92 21.20
CA ASP A 495 12.89 -20.65 21.49
C ASP A 495 13.87 -20.59 20.31
N VAL A 496 13.40 -20.84 19.09
CA VAL A 496 14.22 -20.76 17.86
C VAL A 496 14.71 -19.33 17.65
N ILE A 497 13.80 -18.36 17.62
CA ILE A 497 14.12 -16.96 17.34
C ILE A 497 15.08 -16.37 18.38
N LEU A 498 14.93 -16.72 19.66
CA LEU A 498 15.83 -16.22 20.71
C LEU A 498 17.18 -16.95 20.73
N LYS A 499 17.27 -18.23 20.33
CA LYS A 499 18.57 -18.94 20.15
C LYS A 499 19.38 -18.38 18.97
N ASP A 500 18.72 -18.10 17.86
CA ASP A 500 19.33 -17.48 16.67
C ASP A 500 19.83 -16.06 16.93
N ASN A 501 19.18 -15.33 17.83
CA ASN A 501 19.66 -14.01 18.28
C ASN A 501 20.75 -14.14 19.35
N MET A 502 20.63 -15.05 20.33
CA MET A 502 21.66 -15.29 21.36
C MET A 502 23.01 -15.71 20.78
N SER A 503 23.02 -16.57 19.75
CA SER A 503 24.23 -16.98 19.04
C SER A 503 24.90 -15.86 18.23
N ARG A 504 24.22 -14.72 18.04
CA ARG A 504 24.74 -13.51 17.40
C ARG A 504 25.20 -12.43 18.40
N ILE A 505 24.96 -12.60 19.70
CA ILE A 505 25.35 -11.65 20.76
C ILE A 505 26.74 -12.01 21.33
N PHE A 506 27.73 -12.12 20.44
CA PHE A 506 29.15 -12.03 20.81
C PHE A 506 29.81 -10.92 19.99
N VAL A 507 30.25 -9.86 20.66
CA VAL A 507 30.91 -8.71 20.02
C VAL A 507 32.25 -9.16 19.44
N GLN A 508 32.29 -9.41 18.13
CA GLN A 508 33.50 -9.78 17.41
C GLN A 508 33.92 -8.66 16.45
N LYS A 509 34.97 -7.93 16.81
CA LYS A 509 35.60 -6.92 15.95
C LYS A 509 36.36 -7.64 14.81
N ARG A 510 35.66 -7.97 13.72
CA ARG A 510 36.24 -8.69 12.57
C ARG A 510 36.88 -7.73 11.56
N THR A 511 38.21 -7.67 11.57
CA THR A 511 38.96 -7.19 10.40
C THR A 511 39.01 -8.30 9.35
N ILE A 512 38.26 -8.15 8.25
CA ILE A 512 38.34 -9.09 7.13
C ILE A 512 39.60 -8.76 6.32
N ALA A 513 40.72 -9.40 6.66
CA ALA A 513 41.92 -9.39 5.84
C ALA A 513 41.73 -10.36 4.66
N VAL A 514 41.31 -9.83 3.50
CA VAL A 514 41.26 -10.60 2.25
C VAL A 514 42.69 -10.74 1.73
N GLY A 515 43.14 -11.98 1.50
CA GLY A 515 44.56 -12.34 1.41
C GLY A 515 45.42 -11.69 0.31
N ASN A 516 46.74 -11.85 0.49
CA ASN A 516 47.83 -11.24 -0.29
C ASN A 516 47.71 -11.40 -1.82
N HIS A 517 47.11 -10.41 -2.50
CA HIS A 517 47.30 -10.15 -3.92
C HIS A 517 47.31 -8.62 -4.18
N PRO A 518 48.05 -8.10 -5.19
CA PRO A 518 48.47 -6.69 -5.21
C PRO A 518 47.38 -5.62 -5.50
N HIS A 519 46.11 -6.01 -5.64
CA HIS A 519 45.05 -5.16 -6.20
C HIS A 519 43.73 -5.18 -5.41
N LYS A 520 43.75 -5.36 -4.08
CA LYS A 520 42.53 -5.32 -3.25
C LYS A 520 42.42 -4.03 -2.42
N THR A 521 41.36 -3.27 -2.70
CA THR A 521 40.98 -2.04 -1.98
C THR A 521 40.66 -2.32 -0.52
N ARG A 522 41.08 -1.43 0.38
CA ARG A 522 40.80 -1.54 1.82
C ARG A 522 39.34 -1.18 2.09
N PHE A 523 38.57 -2.16 2.58
CA PHE A 523 37.16 -2.02 2.94
C PHE A 523 36.99 -2.49 4.38
N SER A 524 36.37 -1.67 5.23
CA SER A 524 36.06 -2.08 6.61
C SER A 524 34.63 -1.71 6.98
N THR A 525 33.86 -2.67 7.45
CA THR A 525 32.44 -2.52 7.75
C THR A 525 32.20 -2.47 9.25
N THR A 526 31.41 -1.49 9.69
CA THR A 526 30.90 -1.46 11.07
C THR A 526 29.49 -2.03 11.05
N ILE A 527 29.35 -3.24 11.60
CA ILE A 527 28.10 -4.01 11.59
C ILE A 527 27.40 -3.82 12.94
N SER A 528 26.10 -3.51 12.94
CA SER A 528 25.31 -3.40 14.17
C SER A 528 24.94 -4.78 14.74
N HIS A 529 24.42 -4.80 15.97
CA HIS A 529 23.78 -5.95 16.61
C HIS A 529 22.70 -6.68 15.77
N CYS A 530 22.22 -6.10 14.66
CA CYS A 530 21.19 -6.67 13.79
C CYS A 530 21.72 -7.30 12.49
N ASN A 531 23.04 -7.46 12.33
CA ASN A 531 23.70 -7.85 11.07
C ASN A 531 23.54 -6.85 9.90
N THR A 532 23.02 -5.66 10.16
CA THR A 532 22.95 -4.54 9.20
C THR A 532 24.28 -3.80 9.14
N ILE A 533 24.74 -3.44 7.95
CA ILE A 533 25.92 -2.58 7.76
C ILE A 533 25.51 -1.15 8.14
N LEU A 534 26.08 -0.59 9.21
CA LEU A 534 25.79 0.81 9.60
C LEU A 534 26.45 1.79 8.64
N TYR A 535 27.70 1.49 8.29
CA TYR A 535 28.45 2.12 7.24
C TYR A 535 29.67 1.26 6.86
N ALA A 536 30.19 1.49 5.66
CA ALA A 536 31.48 1.00 5.23
C ALA A 536 32.48 2.17 5.13
N GLU A 537 33.70 1.98 5.64
CA GLU A 537 34.81 2.86 5.32
C GLU A 537 35.47 2.40 4.03
N ALA A 538 35.58 3.33 3.08
CA ALA A 538 36.09 3.10 1.73
C ALA A 538 37.19 4.10 1.38
N GLY A 539 38.25 3.60 0.74
CA GLY A 539 39.25 4.43 0.09
C GLY A 539 38.80 4.90 -1.30
N LYS A 540 39.56 5.86 -1.85
CA LYS A 540 39.39 6.44 -3.21
C LYS A 540 38.90 5.46 -4.27
N ASP A 541 39.55 4.31 -4.44
CA ASP A 541 39.31 3.40 -5.57
C ASP A 541 37.87 2.84 -5.63
N PHE A 542 37.19 2.70 -4.49
CA PHE A 542 35.80 2.22 -4.44
C PHE A 542 34.79 3.37 -4.64
N VAL A 543 35.10 4.56 -4.11
CA VAL A 543 34.27 5.76 -4.31
C VAL A 543 34.33 6.25 -5.76
N ASP A 544 35.49 6.13 -6.41
CA ASP A 544 35.64 6.39 -7.84
C ASP A 544 34.73 5.49 -8.69
N ALA A 545 34.63 4.20 -8.35
CA ALA A 545 33.73 3.26 -9.04
C ALA A 545 32.25 3.61 -8.84
N LEU A 546 31.83 3.98 -7.62
CA LEU A 546 30.46 4.43 -7.34
C LEU A 546 30.10 5.71 -8.09
N PHE A 547 30.98 6.72 -8.12
CA PHE A 547 30.74 7.94 -8.92
C PHE A 547 30.82 7.66 -10.42
N GLY A 548 31.57 6.64 -10.84
CA GLY A 548 31.57 6.11 -12.20
C GLY A 548 30.19 5.69 -12.71
N PHE A 549 29.30 5.17 -11.84
CA PHE A 549 27.93 4.81 -12.23
C PHE A 549 27.11 5.98 -12.79
N LEU A 550 27.37 7.21 -12.31
CA LEU A 550 26.71 8.42 -12.83
C LEU A 550 27.12 8.74 -14.28
N THR A 551 28.25 8.18 -14.76
CA THR A 551 28.77 8.41 -16.12
C THR A 551 28.28 7.37 -17.13
N LEU A 552 27.80 6.21 -16.68
CA LEU A 552 27.37 5.11 -17.54
C LEU A 552 26.08 5.48 -18.32
N PRO A 553 26.03 5.23 -19.64
CA PRO A 553 24.80 5.30 -20.42
C PRO A 553 23.76 4.26 -19.98
N LEU A 554 22.48 4.63 -20.08
CA LEU A 554 21.36 3.74 -19.68
C LEU A 554 21.33 2.39 -20.41
N GLY A 555 21.74 2.32 -21.69
CA GLY A 555 21.83 1.05 -22.42
C GLY A 555 22.96 0.15 -21.91
N THR A 556 24.10 0.73 -21.50
CA THR A 556 25.22 0.00 -20.89
C THR A 556 24.81 -0.58 -19.55
N ILE A 557 24.08 0.18 -18.74
CA ILE A 557 23.50 -0.31 -17.47
C ILE A 557 22.50 -1.44 -17.74
N ALA A 558 21.62 -1.30 -18.74
CA ALA A 558 20.65 -2.33 -19.10
C ALA A 558 21.31 -3.64 -19.59
N ARG A 559 22.43 -3.55 -20.34
CA ARG A 559 23.21 -4.71 -20.76
C ARG A 559 23.87 -5.41 -19.58
N LEU A 560 24.70 -4.70 -18.80
CA LEU A 560 25.49 -5.27 -17.71
C LEU A 560 24.61 -5.98 -16.65
N VAL A 561 23.44 -5.42 -16.34
CA VAL A 561 22.46 -6.01 -15.41
C VAL A 561 21.79 -7.27 -15.97
N SER A 562 21.79 -7.46 -17.30
CA SER A 562 21.20 -8.64 -17.95
C SER A 562 22.16 -9.83 -18.10
N GLU A 563 23.47 -9.62 -17.96
CA GLU A 563 24.51 -10.62 -18.21
C GLU A 563 24.92 -11.38 -16.93
N GLU A 564 24.91 -10.75 -15.75
CA GLU A 564 25.20 -11.41 -14.46
C GLU A 564 23.98 -12.14 -13.85
N SER A 565 23.81 -13.39 -14.25
CA SER A 565 22.58 -14.18 -14.16
C SER A 565 22.31 -14.94 -12.83
N ASN A 566 22.93 -14.54 -11.71
CA ASN A 566 22.77 -15.20 -10.39
C ASN A 566 21.89 -14.45 -9.37
N ILE A 567 21.23 -13.37 -9.77
CA ILE A 567 20.20 -12.65 -8.99
C ILE A 567 18.92 -12.62 -9.84
N GLU A 568 17.76 -12.83 -9.22
CA GLU A 568 16.47 -12.81 -9.90
C GLU A 568 16.29 -11.52 -10.72
N ALA A 569 16.05 -11.65 -12.03
CA ALA A 569 16.21 -10.56 -12.99
C ALA A 569 15.30 -9.36 -12.70
N MET A 570 15.88 -8.32 -12.08
CA MET A 570 15.19 -7.08 -11.75
C MET A 570 14.92 -6.27 -13.03
N LYS A 571 13.73 -6.46 -13.61
CA LYS A 571 13.30 -5.76 -14.83
C LYS A 571 13.16 -4.25 -14.57
N PHE A 572 14.03 -3.46 -15.19
CA PHE A 572 14.00 -1.99 -15.16
C PHE A 572 12.87 -1.42 -16.03
N GLY A 573 11.61 -1.64 -15.59
CA GLY A 573 10.42 -1.14 -16.29
C GLY A 573 10.37 -1.59 -17.75
N SER A 574 10.10 -0.66 -18.65
CA SER A 574 10.02 -0.88 -20.11
C SER A 574 11.37 -0.67 -20.83
N ILE A 575 12.45 -0.30 -20.12
CA ILE A 575 13.79 -0.13 -20.72
C ILE A 575 14.39 -1.47 -21.13
N SER A 576 14.18 -2.52 -20.33
CA SER A 576 14.60 -3.88 -20.69
C SER A 576 13.93 -4.36 -22.00
N SER A 577 12.65 -4.03 -22.21
CA SER A 577 11.91 -4.32 -23.46
C SER A 577 12.43 -3.51 -24.65
N LEU A 578 12.76 -2.23 -24.42
CA LEU A 578 13.31 -1.34 -25.44
C LEU A 578 14.71 -1.82 -25.91
N TYR A 579 15.56 -2.24 -24.97
CA TYR A 579 16.89 -2.80 -25.26
C TYR A 579 16.80 -4.11 -26.07
N GLN A 580 15.89 -5.01 -25.69
CA GLN A 580 15.63 -6.27 -26.41
C GLN A 580 15.09 -6.09 -27.84
N SER A 581 14.69 -4.88 -28.23
CA SER A 581 14.13 -4.57 -29.56
C SER A 581 15.17 -4.09 -30.59
N VAL A 582 16.47 -4.01 -30.26
CA VAL A 582 17.49 -3.37 -31.12
C VAL A 582 18.86 -4.07 -31.12
N GLU A 583 19.30 -4.59 -32.27
CA GLU A 583 20.67 -5.13 -32.43
C GLU A 583 21.78 -4.05 -32.54
N MET A 584 21.45 -2.83 -32.97
CA MET A 584 22.43 -1.76 -33.26
C MET A 584 22.78 -0.83 -32.09
N LEU A 585 22.21 -1.02 -30.89
CA LEU A 585 22.40 -0.11 -29.72
C LEU A 585 22.92 -0.81 -28.46
N LEU A 586 23.53 -1.98 -28.60
CA LEU A 586 23.96 -2.85 -27.49
C LEU A 586 25.09 -2.26 -26.63
N GLU A 587 25.90 -1.34 -27.18
CA GLU A 587 27.06 -0.72 -26.52
C GLU A 587 27.12 0.82 -26.67
N PRO A 588 26.24 1.57 -25.99
CA PRO A 588 26.34 3.03 -25.98
C PRO A 588 27.57 3.49 -25.20
N ARG A 589 28.21 4.56 -25.67
CA ARG A 589 29.53 5.00 -25.19
C ARG A 589 29.45 6.04 -24.06
N ASN A 590 30.24 5.81 -23.02
CA ASN A 590 30.43 6.72 -21.91
C ASN A 590 31.24 7.96 -22.33
N SER A 591 30.70 9.14 -22.08
CA SER A 591 31.35 10.41 -22.43
C SER A 591 32.53 10.79 -21.53
N MET A 592 32.72 10.07 -20.42
CA MET A 592 33.81 10.24 -19.46
C MET A 592 34.84 9.08 -19.52
N GLU A 593 34.79 8.25 -20.57
CA GLU A 593 35.70 7.11 -20.85
C GLU A 593 37.17 7.37 -20.45
N ALA A 594 37.75 8.50 -20.87
CA ALA A 594 39.16 8.85 -20.60
C ALA A 594 39.51 9.11 -19.11
N TYR A 595 38.52 9.31 -18.24
CA TYR A 595 38.67 9.37 -16.79
C TYR A 595 38.46 7.97 -16.19
N CYS A 596 37.43 7.25 -16.64
CA CYS A 596 37.07 5.91 -16.16
C CYS A 596 38.16 4.87 -16.45
N GLN A 597 38.81 4.92 -17.62
CA GLN A 597 39.93 4.04 -18.00
C GLN A 597 41.17 4.17 -17.08
N LYS A 598 41.27 5.25 -16.29
CA LYS A 598 42.36 5.45 -15.31
C LYS A 598 41.99 5.01 -13.89
N MET A 599 40.78 4.48 -13.67
CA MET A 599 40.33 3.95 -12.38
C MET A 599 40.85 2.51 -12.19
N LYS A 600 41.12 2.10 -10.94
CA LYS A 600 41.55 0.71 -10.65
C LYS A 600 40.41 -0.30 -10.79
N LEU A 601 39.16 0.17 -10.72
CA LEU A 601 37.95 -0.61 -10.96
C LEU A 601 37.08 0.18 -11.94
N ASN A 602 37.15 -0.18 -13.22
CA ASN A 602 36.25 0.32 -14.25
C ASN A 602 35.23 -0.79 -14.56
N ILE A 603 33.95 -0.44 -14.50
CA ILE A 603 32.82 -1.35 -14.74
C ILE A 603 32.25 -1.17 -16.16
N ASP A 604 32.71 -0.13 -16.87
CA ASP A 604 32.49 0.04 -18.31
C ASP A 604 33.47 -0.84 -19.09
N ASP A 605 32.96 -1.89 -19.70
CA ASP A 605 33.66 -2.92 -20.48
C ASP A 605 33.85 -2.56 -21.96
N THR A 606 33.38 -1.40 -22.41
CA THR A 606 33.34 -1.06 -23.84
C THR A 606 34.73 -0.74 -24.44
N GLU A 607 35.10 -1.36 -25.57
CA GLU A 607 36.46 -1.26 -26.17
C GLU A 607 36.91 0.19 -26.50
N PRO A 608 38.15 0.63 -26.20
CA PRO A 608 38.57 2.03 -26.37
C PRO A 608 38.34 2.66 -27.77
N MET A 609 37.93 3.94 -27.80
CA MET A 609 37.58 4.64 -29.05
C MET A 609 38.71 4.69 -30.10
N GLN A 610 38.53 3.98 -31.21
CA GLN A 610 39.44 4.01 -32.36
C GLN A 610 39.03 5.05 -33.41
N HIS A 611 40.02 5.77 -33.93
CA HIS A 611 39.85 6.72 -35.03
C HIS A 611 40.36 6.09 -36.33
N TYR A 612 39.65 6.27 -37.44
CA TYR A 612 39.97 5.69 -38.74
C TYR A 612 40.20 6.78 -39.79
N ILE A 613 41.21 6.59 -40.64
CA ILE A 613 41.51 7.47 -41.79
C ILE A 613 41.51 6.70 -43.10
N CYS A 614 41.52 7.44 -44.22
CA CYS A 614 41.69 6.85 -45.56
C CYS A 614 43.04 6.10 -45.65
N GLY A 615 43.06 4.95 -46.32
CA GLY A 615 44.29 4.19 -46.56
C GLY A 615 45.25 4.84 -47.57
N ASP A 616 44.77 5.83 -48.33
CA ASP A 616 45.50 6.52 -49.39
C ASP A 616 46.02 7.88 -48.89
N TRP A 617 47.34 8.09 -48.97
CA TRP A 617 48.01 9.30 -48.49
C TRP A 617 47.89 10.47 -49.48
N ASP A 618 47.67 10.17 -50.77
CA ASP A 618 47.50 11.17 -51.84
C ASP A 618 46.04 11.58 -52.05
N CYS A 619 45.14 11.14 -51.15
CA CYS A 619 43.77 11.62 -51.06
C CYS A 619 43.76 13.14 -50.83
N GLY A 620 43.63 13.89 -51.92
CA GLY A 620 43.96 15.31 -51.98
C GLY A 620 43.33 16.17 -50.89
N ARG A 621 44.17 16.89 -50.16
CA ARG A 621 43.80 17.96 -49.20
C ARG A 621 43.17 19.14 -49.94
N LYS A 622 41.94 18.97 -50.43
CA LYS A 622 41.11 20.06 -50.95
C LYS A 622 40.02 20.39 -49.95
N GLU A 623 39.79 21.68 -49.79
CA GLU A 623 39.08 22.29 -48.67
C GLU A 623 37.66 21.70 -48.49
N SER A 624 37.25 21.47 -47.24
CA SER A 624 35.92 20.99 -46.79
C SER A 624 35.56 19.48 -46.82
N GLY A 625 36.51 18.56 -46.56
CA GLY A 625 36.23 17.13 -46.33
C GLY A 625 36.66 16.58 -44.96
N ASN A 626 35.84 15.76 -44.30
CA ASN A 626 36.16 15.13 -43.02
C ASN A 626 37.36 14.16 -43.15
N LEU A 627 38.47 14.47 -42.47
CA LEU A 627 39.72 13.72 -42.50
C LEU A 627 39.78 12.53 -41.51
N LEU A 628 38.76 12.36 -40.68
CA LEU A 628 38.68 11.38 -39.59
C LEU A 628 37.27 10.75 -39.54
N SER A 629 37.21 9.44 -39.36
CA SER A 629 36.00 8.67 -39.11
C SER A 629 36.08 7.95 -37.77
N LEU A 630 34.97 7.89 -37.04
CA LEU A 630 34.84 7.05 -35.84
C LEU A 630 34.37 5.62 -36.17
N PHE A 631 34.04 5.35 -37.44
CA PHE A 631 33.53 4.07 -37.92
C PHE A 631 34.46 3.48 -38.97
N ARG A 632 34.81 2.20 -38.78
CA ARG A 632 35.61 1.41 -39.73
C ARG A 632 34.85 1.24 -41.05
N ASN A 633 35.57 1.27 -42.16
CA ASN A 633 35.09 1.08 -43.54
C ASN A 633 34.16 2.19 -44.09
N GLN A 634 34.12 3.38 -43.49
CA GLN A 634 33.38 4.52 -44.07
C GLN A 634 34.00 4.97 -45.40
N MET A 635 33.16 5.42 -46.34
CA MET A 635 33.65 5.87 -47.65
C MET A 635 34.23 7.29 -47.56
N CYS A 636 35.51 7.42 -47.89
CA CYS A 636 36.18 8.70 -48.05
C CYS A 636 35.66 9.43 -49.30
N SER A 637 35.82 10.76 -49.33
CA SER A 637 35.47 11.60 -50.49
C SER A 637 36.22 11.23 -51.77
N CYS A 638 37.35 10.50 -51.68
CA CYS A 638 38.07 9.93 -52.82
C CYS A 638 37.50 8.57 -53.31
N GLY A 639 36.41 8.07 -52.72
CA GLY A 639 35.80 6.80 -53.11
C GLY A 639 36.46 5.53 -52.55
N ARG A 640 37.44 5.63 -51.63
CA ARG A 640 38.06 4.49 -50.94
C ARG A 640 37.55 4.35 -49.49
N VAL A 641 37.64 3.16 -48.91
CA VAL A 641 37.24 2.90 -47.52
C VAL A 641 38.28 3.41 -46.50
N MET A 642 37.79 4.03 -45.41
CA MET A 642 38.57 4.43 -44.24
C MET A 642 38.67 3.27 -43.25
N ASN A 643 39.78 2.53 -43.29
CA ASN A 643 39.98 1.33 -42.47
C ASN A 643 41.30 1.35 -41.66
N LYS A 644 42.11 2.40 -41.79
CA LYS A 644 43.41 2.52 -41.13
C LYS A 644 43.26 3.23 -39.78
N VAL A 645 43.60 2.54 -38.69
CA VAL A 645 43.53 3.09 -37.32
C VAL A 645 44.58 4.18 -37.13
N LEU A 646 44.17 5.31 -36.55
CA LEU A 646 45.02 6.40 -36.11
C LEU A 646 45.30 6.22 -34.62
N SER A 647 46.53 5.82 -34.28
CA SER A 647 46.99 5.78 -32.89
C SER A 647 46.88 7.20 -32.29
N PRO A 648 46.38 7.35 -31.05
CA PRO A 648 46.18 8.68 -30.47
C PRO A 648 47.52 9.41 -30.34
N PRO A 649 47.57 10.72 -30.63
CA PRO A 649 48.76 11.52 -30.33
C PRO A 649 49.01 11.49 -28.82
N GLN A 650 50.27 11.28 -28.42
CA GLN A 650 50.68 11.42 -27.03
C GLN A 650 50.27 12.82 -26.54
N GLN A 651 49.44 12.89 -25.50
CA GLN A 651 49.04 14.18 -24.94
C GLN A 651 50.27 14.90 -24.36
N PRO A 652 50.41 16.22 -24.57
CA PRO A 652 51.50 16.97 -23.97
C PRO A 652 51.43 16.92 -22.44
N GLU A 653 52.59 16.80 -21.78
CA GLU A 653 52.76 16.50 -20.36
C GLU A 653 52.24 17.57 -19.37
N SER A 654 51.56 18.61 -19.85
CA SER A 654 51.20 19.82 -19.08
C SER A 654 49.85 19.80 -18.37
N LEU A 655 49.08 18.70 -18.45
CA LEU A 655 47.84 18.51 -17.69
C LEU A 655 47.79 17.11 -17.04
N SER A 656 48.36 17.00 -15.84
CA SER A 656 48.25 15.81 -14.99
C SER A 656 46.83 15.64 -14.43
N LEU A 657 45.90 15.21 -15.28
CA LEU A 657 44.62 14.65 -14.85
C LEU A 657 44.92 13.44 -13.94
N GLY A 658 44.69 13.60 -12.64
CA GLY A 658 44.78 12.52 -11.65
C GLY A 658 43.85 11.35 -12.03
N SER A 659 44.19 10.15 -11.57
CA SER A 659 43.35 8.97 -11.76
C SER A 659 42.04 9.09 -10.98
N GLY A 660 40.89 8.83 -11.62
CA GLY A 660 39.57 8.82 -10.96
C GLY A 660 38.94 10.21 -10.75
N PHE A 661 38.14 10.33 -9.68
CA PHE A 661 37.29 11.48 -9.39
C PHE A 661 37.62 12.14 -8.03
N VAL A 662 38.02 11.36 -7.03
CA VAL A 662 38.34 11.83 -5.67
C VAL A 662 39.85 11.85 -5.38
N LYS A 663 40.29 12.65 -4.39
CA LYS A 663 41.71 12.77 -4.03
C LYS A 663 42.24 11.54 -3.27
N GLU A 664 43.49 11.17 -3.51
CA GLU A 664 44.12 9.96 -2.95
C GLU A 664 44.31 9.99 -1.42
N THR A 665 44.38 11.18 -0.83
CA THR A 665 44.46 11.37 0.64
C THR A 665 43.11 11.36 1.34
N ALA A 666 42.00 11.19 0.62
CA ALA A 666 40.65 11.21 1.20
C ALA A 666 40.16 9.79 1.55
N ALA A 667 39.68 9.63 2.78
CA ALA A 667 38.91 8.47 3.22
C ALA A 667 37.42 8.84 3.31
N PHE A 668 36.54 7.89 3.01
CA PHE A 668 35.10 8.10 2.94
C PHE A 668 34.34 7.07 3.79
N ILE A 669 33.17 7.49 4.24
CA ILE A 669 32.14 6.68 4.88
C ILE A 669 30.99 6.55 3.87
N ILE A 670 30.46 5.35 3.71
CA ILE A 670 29.34 5.04 2.82
C ILE A 670 28.25 4.39 3.65
N SER A 671 27.05 4.99 3.68
CA SER A 671 25.89 4.42 4.36
C SER A 671 25.12 3.43 3.48
N ASP A 672 24.24 2.64 4.10
CA ASP A 672 23.41 1.61 3.47
C ASP A 672 22.54 2.14 2.31
N ASP A 673 22.19 3.43 2.36
CA ASP A 673 21.45 4.16 1.32
C ASP A 673 22.34 4.78 0.22
N LEU A 674 23.56 4.25 0.05
CA LEU A 674 24.63 4.65 -0.90
C LEU A 674 25.06 6.12 -0.84
N TYR A 675 24.74 6.83 0.25
CA TYR A 675 25.24 8.19 0.47
C TYR A 675 26.71 8.17 0.91
N VAL A 676 27.56 8.95 0.24
CA VAL A 676 29.02 9.02 0.43
C VAL A 676 29.40 10.32 1.15
N MET A 677 30.10 10.20 2.28
CA MET A 677 30.49 11.34 3.14
C MET A 677 31.97 11.26 3.56
N PRO A 678 32.66 12.38 3.84
CA PRO A 678 34.08 12.36 4.23
C PRO A 678 34.31 11.70 5.60
N ASN A 679 35.29 10.81 5.71
CA ASN A 679 35.71 10.22 6.99
C ASN A 679 36.57 11.21 7.80
N VAL A 680 35.90 12.20 8.40
CA VAL A 680 36.50 13.19 9.32
C VAL A 680 35.82 13.13 10.69
N PHE A 681 36.55 13.53 11.73
CA PHE A 681 36.07 13.45 13.11
C PHE A 681 34.88 14.39 13.32
N GLY A 682 33.68 13.82 13.41
CA GLY A 682 32.40 14.53 13.41
C GLY A 682 31.38 13.94 12.44
N THR A 683 31.82 13.36 11.31
CA THR A 683 30.91 12.74 10.33
C THR A 683 30.23 11.49 10.90
N VAL A 684 30.98 10.63 11.59
CA VAL A 684 30.40 9.46 12.30
C VAL A 684 29.39 9.92 13.36
N ILE A 685 29.66 11.03 14.05
CA ILE A 685 28.74 11.58 15.07
C ILE A 685 27.47 12.15 14.41
N GLN A 686 27.59 12.82 13.26
CA GLN A 686 26.42 13.24 12.46
C GLN A 686 25.63 12.05 11.90
N LEU A 687 26.29 10.98 11.46
CA LEU A 687 25.62 9.76 11.01
C LEU A 687 24.84 9.12 12.16
N LEU A 688 25.47 8.94 13.32
CA LEU A 688 24.82 8.41 14.53
C LEU A 688 23.65 9.30 14.99
N HIS A 689 23.80 10.62 14.94
CA HIS A 689 22.71 11.57 15.25
C HIS A 689 21.58 11.55 14.21
N LYS A 690 21.89 11.33 12.92
CA LYS A 690 20.90 11.16 11.83
C LYS A 690 20.18 9.80 11.92
N LEU A 691 20.80 8.82 12.59
CA LEU A 691 20.24 7.51 12.96
C LEU A 691 19.67 7.49 14.40
N GLU A 692 19.47 8.66 15.02
CA GLU A 692 18.90 8.87 16.36
C GLU A 692 19.62 8.17 17.54
N ILE A 693 20.87 7.74 17.35
CA ILE A 693 21.73 7.21 18.41
C ILE A 693 22.40 8.38 19.14
N SER A 694 22.03 8.59 20.40
CA SER A 694 22.53 9.70 21.24
C SER A 694 22.92 9.22 22.64
N ASP A 695 24.23 9.21 22.92
CA ASP A 695 24.82 9.78 24.16
C ASP A 695 26.36 9.80 24.10
N ILE A 696 26.95 10.98 23.82
CA ILE A 696 28.24 11.42 24.38
C ILE A 696 28.17 12.95 24.52
N GLY A 697 28.02 13.47 25.73
CA GLY A 697 28.01 14.91 25.96
C GLY A 697 29.41 15.53 26.13
N THR A 698 29.70 16.62 25.41
CA THR A 698 30.30 17.85 25.98
C THR A 698 30.25 19.04 24.99
N SER A 699 30.40 20.26 25.51
CA SER A 699 29.98 21.54 24.88
C SER A 699 31.02 22.17 23.92
N ARG A 700 30.57 22.93 22.88
CA ARG A 700 30.61 24.43 22.79
C ARG A 700 30.57 25.04 21.36
N ASN A 701 30.00 26.25 21.29
CA ASN A 701 30.29 27.40 20.38
C ASN A 701 29.67 27.54 18.95
N LYS A 702 28.73 28.49 18.86
CA LYS A 702 28.51 29.59 17.88
C LYS A 702 29.23 29.59 16.50
N LEU A 703 28.47 29.91 15.44
CA LEU A 703 28.47 31.25 14.79
C LEU A 703 27.26 31.50 13.84
N LEU A 704 26.92 32.77 13.57
CA LEU A 704 26.01 33.20 12.48
C LEU A 704 26.81 33.59 11.21
N ILE A 705 26.15 33.63 10.04
CA ILE A 705 26.16 34.76 9.08
C ILE A 705 25.11 34.54 7.96
N SER A 706 24.59 35.62 7.38
CA SER A 706 23.55 35.66 6.33
C SER A 706 24.05 36.31 5.02
N ALA A 707 23.52 35.91 3.85
CA ALA A 707 23.60 36.70 2.60
C ALA A 707 22.43 36.44 1.62
N ARG A 708 22.24 37.31 0.61
CA ARG A 708 21.02 37.44 -0.25
C ARG A 708 21.23 37.09 -1.74
N LYS A 709 20.11 36.87 -2.44
CA LYS A 709 19.89 36.66 -3.91
C LYS A 709 20.64 37.60 -4.87
N ARG A 710 20.95 37.13 -6.11
CA ARG A 710 20.58 37.79 -7.41
C ARG A 710 20.87 36.96 -8.71
N HIS A 711 20.08 37.31 -9.74
CA HIS A 711 20.03 36.99 -11.19
C HIS A 711 21.33 37.23 -12.03
N ALA A 712 21.53 36.86 -13.33
CA ALA A 712 20.87 35.96 -14.31
C ALA A 712 21.60 35.89 -15.72
N PHE A 713 21.16 34.95 -16.58
CA PHE A 713 21.05 34.97 -18.07
C PHE A 713 22.25 34.67 -19.04
N LEU A 714 21.84 34.15 -20.23
CA LEU A 714 22.58 33.77 -21.47
C LEU A 714 23.42 32.47 -21.37
N CYS A 715 23.41 31.55 -22.36
CA CYS A 715 23.09 31.69 -23.79
C CYS A 715 21.94 30.76 -24.28
N ASN A 716 21.38 31.05 -25.47
CA ASN A 716 20.04 30.61 -25.87
C ASN A 716 20.03 29.98 -27.29
N SER A 717 20.02 28.64 -27.41
CA SER A 717 19.61 27.93 -28.66
C SER A 717 19.28 26.44 -28.45
N LEU A 718 20.07 25.72 -27.64
CA LEU A 718 19.90 24.26 -27.41
C LEU A 718 18.69 23.87 -26.53
N ARG A 719 17.99 24.85 -25.95
CA ARG A 719 16.98 24.62 -24.89
C ARG A 719 15.71 23.92 -25.38
N ASN A 720 15.44 23.90 -26.67
CA ASN A 720 14.18 23.36 -27.21
C ASN A 720 14.27 21.90 -27.67
N TYR A 721 15.43 21.38 -28.07
CA TYR A 721 15.54 20.00 -28.55
C TYR A 721 15.62 19.00 -27.39
N ILE A 722 16.41 19.34 -26.37
CA ILE A 722 16.65 18.51 -25.17
C ILE A 722 15.36 18.21 -24.39
N ILE A 723 14.37 19.12 -24.40
CA ILE A 723 13.10 18.95 -23.65
C ILE A 723 12.33 17.73 -24.14
N TYR A 724 12.23 17.50 -25.44
CA TYR A 724 11.37 16.44 -25.97
C TYR A 724 11.95 15.06 -25.72
N VAL A 725 13.26 14.90 -25.91
CA VAL A 725 13.99 13.64 -25.74
C VAL A 725 13.86 13.14 -24.29
N ILE A 726 13.73 14.05 -23.32
CA ILE A 726 13.45 13.74 -21.91
C ILE A 726 12.03 13.17 -21.70
N ASP A 727 11.04 13.56 -22.52
CA ASP A 727 9.63 13.26 -22.26
C ASP A 727 9.26 11.80 -22.54
N ILE A 728 9.85 11.15 -23.56
CA ILE A 728 9.57 9.72 -23.82
C ILE A 728 10.59 8.81 -23.12
N LEU A 729 11.80 9.31 -22.77
CA LEU A 729 12.77 8.60 -21.88
C LEU A 729 12.08 8.15 -20.58
N LYS A 730 11.28 9.06 -20.02
CA LYS A 730 10.49 8.85 -18.81
C LYS A 730 9.37 7.83 -19.02
N LEU A 731 8.70 7.86 -20.17
CA LEU A 731 7.66 6.89 -20.50
C LEU A 731 8.20 5.45 -20.59
N SER A 732 9.47 5.28 -21.00
CA SER A 732 10.17 3.99 -21.04
C SER A 732 10.49 3.36 -19.68
N PHE A 733 10.42 4.09 -18.57
CA PHE A 733 10.62 3.51 -17.25
C PHE A 733 9.32 3.05 -16.56
N VAL A 734 8.13 3.46 -17.06
CA VAL A 734 6.88 3.38 -16.28
C VAL A 734 5.64 2.94 -17.07
N SER A 735 5.58 3.12 -18.40
CA SER A 735 4.34 2.88 -19.16
C SER A 735 4.29 1.52 -19.88
N LYS A 736 3.08 0.94 -19.87
CA LYS A 736 2.65 -0.16 -20.74
C LYS A 736 1.69 0.29 -21.87
N THR A 737 1.67 1.53 -22.38
CA THR A 737 1.09 1.83 -23.74
C THR A 737 1.62 3.09 -24.48
N PRO A 738 2.82 3.63 -24.23
CA PRO A 738 3.05 5.08 -24.34
C PRO A 738 3.15 5.65 -25.77
N LEU A 739 3.33 4.83 -26.81
CA LEU A 739 3.30 5.37 -28.17
C LEU A 739 1.89 5.84 -28.54
N THR A 740 0.88 5.16 -28.02
CA THR A 740 -0.54 5.47 -28.22
C THR A 740 -0.98 6.73 -27.47
N ASP A 741 -0.32 7.04 -26.36
CA ASP A 741 -0.54 8.26 -25.56
C ASP A 741 0.01 9.53 -26.23
N PHE A 742 1.06 9.44 -27.07
CA PHE A 742 1.72 10.60 -27.69
C PHE A 742 0.84 11.37 -28.69
N ILE A 743 -0.24 10.75 -29.15
CA ILE A 743 -0.83 11.09 -30.43
C ILE A 743 -2.05 11.98 -30.27
N PHE A 744 -2.91 11.68 -29.29
CA PHE A 744 -4.34 11.98 -29.41
C PHE A 744 -4.90 13.14 -28.54
N LYS A 745 -4.26 14.33 -28.50
CA LYS A 745 -4.98 15.61 -28.19
C LYS A 745 -4.41 16.91 -28.82
N LYS A 746 -5.15 17.56 -29.76
CA LYS A 746 -4.81 18.78 -30.57
C LYS A 746 -4.72 20.06 -29.71
N LYS A 747 -3.91 21.12 -30.00
CA LYS A 747 -2.66 21.35 -30.80
C LYS A 747 -2.20 22.82 -30.56
N TYR A 748 -0.90 23.15 -30.48
CA TYR A 748 -0.21 24.27 -31.19
C TYR A 748 1.23 24.52 -30.68
N LEU A 749 2.21 24.06 -31.46
CA LEU A 749 3.50 24.71 -31.67
C LEU A 749 3.92 24.44 -33.13
N LYS A 750 4.99 25.09 -33.62
CA LYS A 750 5.29 25.21 -35.07
C LYS A 750 5.78 23.93 -35.78
N TRP A 751 5.84 22.80 -35.08
CA TRP A 751 6.20 21.48 -35.63
C TRP A 751 5.18 20.42 -35.18
N GLN A 752 5.01 19.38 -35.99
CA GLN A 752 4.04 18.29 -35.76
C GLN A 752 4.65 16.95 -36.15
N ILE A 753 4.62 15.99 -35.25
CA ILE A 753 4.66 14.56 -35.58
C ILE A 753 3.21 14.04 -35.56
N SER A 754 2.86 13.16 -36.49
CA SER A 754 1.52 12.57 -36.61
C SER A 754 1.61 11.06 -36.68
N VAL A 755 0.80 10.40 -35.88
CA VAL A 755 0.84 8.96 -35.64
C VAL A 755 -0.63 8.46 -35.58
N LYS A 756 -0.90 7.15 -35.57
CA LYS A 756 -2.29 6.60 -35.46
C LYS A 756 -2.47 5.78 -34.17
N VAL A 757 -3.70 5.72 -33.65
CA VAL A 757 -4.08 4.99 -32.41
C VAL A 757 -5.33 4.17 -32.69
N VAL A 758 -5.38 2.98 -32.11
CA VAL A 758 -6.58 2.13 -32.03
C VAL A 758 -7.10 2.09 -30.58
N ARG A 759 -8.41 2.32 -30.37
CA ARG A 759 -9.02 2.34 -29.02
C ARG A 759 -10.27 1.46 -28.92
N ARG A 760 -10.60 1.05 -27.70
CA ARG A 760 -11.80 0.28 -27.33
C ARG A 760 -12.99 1.20 -27.04
N LYS A 761 -14.17 0.90 -27.58
CA LYS A 761 -15.40 1.73 -27.42
C LYS A 761 -15.98 1.60 -26.02
N SER A 762 -16.08 0.38 -25.50
CA SER A 762 -16.69 0.08 -24.20
C SER A 762 -15.98 0.69 -22.98
N THR A 763 -14.64 0.82 -23.02
CA THR A 763 -13.83 1.32 -21.89
C THR A 763 -13.11 2.63 -22.18
N GLY A 764 -12.97 3.04 -23.44
CA GLY A 764 -12.13 4.17 -23.86
C GLY A 764 -10.63 3.89 -23.84
N GLU A 765 -10.23 2.65 -23.53
CA GLU A 765 -8.84 2.19 -23.41
C GLU A 765 -8.12 2.14 -24.76
N ILE A 766 -6.79 2.25 -24.70
CA ILE A 766 -5.90 2.48 -25.83
C ILE A 766 -5.08 1.19 -26.07
N LEU A 767 -5.07 0.66 -27.30
CA LEU A 767 -4.57 -0.71 -27.56
C LEU A 767 -3.16 -0.72 -28.17
N PHE A 768 -2.96 -0.03 -29.29
CA PHE A 768 -1.64 0.11 -29.94
C PHE A 768 -1.61 1.33 -30.87
N ALA A 769 -0.42 1.67 -31.34
CA ALA A 769 -0.16 2.80 -32.23
C ALA A 769 0.71 2.48 -33.43
N GLU A 770 0.60 3.32 -34.46
CA GLU A 770 1.14 3.12 -35.80
C GLU A 770 2.05 4.30 -36.19
N ALA A 771 3.37 4.06 -36.28
CA ALA A 771 4.40 5.10 -36.29
C ALA A 771 5.41 5.00 -37.44
N ARG A 772 6.08 6.12 -37.72
CA ARG A 772 7.16 6.24 -38.72
C ARG A 772 8.54 6.34 -38.05
N ASP A 773 9.56 6.23 -38.89
CA ASP A 773 10.99 6.24 -38.56
C ASP A 773 11.44 7.45 -37.72
N ASP A 774 10.88 8.64 -37.97
CA ASP A 774 11.14 9.86 -37.21
C ASP A 774 10.87 9.70 -35.70
N PHE A 775 9.78 9.02 -35.35
CA PHE A 775 9.41 8.75 -33.96
C PHE A 775 10.19 7.57 -33.35
N ILE A 776 10.52 6.55 -34.15
CA ILE A 776 11.31 5.40 -33.66
C ILE A 776 12.75 5.81 -33.31
N ASN A 777 13.40 6.58 -34.19
CA ASN A 777 14.74 7.12 -33.96
C ASN A 777 14.83 7.96 -32.67
N PHE A 778 13.75 8.66 -32.34
CA PHE A 778 13.63 9.46 -31.13
C PHE A 778 13.64 8.60 -29.86
N ILE A 779 12.85 7.50 -29.81
CA ILE A 779 12.84 6.60 -28.65
C ILE A 779 14.20 5.91 -28.47
N PHE A 780 14.85 5.50 -29.56
CA PHE A 780 16.13 4.80 -29.47
C PHE A 780 17.30 5.66 -28.97
N SER A 781 17.22 6.99 -29.10
CA SER A 781 18.24 7.91 -28.55
C SER A 781 18.42 7.80 -27.02
N PHE A 782 17.44 7.23 -26.31
CA PHE A 782 17.35 7.19 -24.85
C PHE A 782 18.39 6.30 -24.18
N LEU A 783 18.80 5.23 -24.85
CA LEU A 783 19.82 4.31 -24.37
C LEU A 783 21.22 4.98 -24.32
N THR A 784 21.39 6.15 -24.95
CA THR A 784 22.67 6.90 -25.02
C THR A 784 22.87 7.93 -23.90
N PHE A 785 21.87 8.16 -23.04
CA PHE A 785 21.94 9.16 -21.96
C PHE A 785 22.69 8.62 -20.73
N PRO A 786 23.67 9.37 -20.16
CA PRO A 786 24.33 9.00 -18.91
C PRO A 786 23.43 9.22 -17.68
N LEU A 787 23.49 8.31 -16.71
CA LEU A 787 22.62 8.30 -15.53
C LEU A 787 22.61 9.64 -14.75
N GLY A 788 23.79 10.21 -14.48
CA GLY A 788 23.93 11.49 -13.79
C GLY A 788 23.28 12.66 -14.55
N GLY A 789 23.28 12.62 -15.88
CA GLY A 789 22.61 13.61 -16.72
C GLY A 789 21.09 13.51 -16.61
N VAL A 790 20.55 12.29 -16.49
CA VAL A 790 19.11 12.06 -16.21
C VAL A 790 18.74 12.62 -14.84
N LEU A 791 19.53 12.34 -13.80
CA LEU A 791 19.31 12.85 -12.44
C LEU A 791 19.40 14.38 -12.36
N HIS A 792 20.31 14.99 -13.13
CA HIS A 792 20.40 16.44 -13.28
C HIS A 792 19.10 17.05 -13.80
N MET A 793 18.53 16.46 -14.85
CA MET A 793 17.28 16.90 -15.47
C MET A 793 16.04 16.62 -14.61
N LEU A 794 16.17 15.71 -13.63
CA LEU A 794 15.17 15.42 -12.59
C LEU A 794 15.39 16.23 -11.28
N GLN A 795 16.44 17.05 -11.19
CA GLN A 795 16.85 17.76 -9.97
C GLN A 795 17.15 16.83 -8.77
N GLY A 796 17.55 15.58 -9.02
CA GLY A 796 17.86 14.59 -7.98
C GLY A 796 16.62 13.96 -7.32
N PHE A 797 15.51 13.84 -8.06
CA PHE A 797 14.29 13.14 -7.64
C PHE A 797 13.92 12.05 -8.66
N SER A 798 14.53 10.86 -8.55
CA SER A 798 14.28 9.69 -9.39
C SER A 798 13.32 8.68 -8.79
N SER A 799 12.81 8.93 -7.57
CA SER A 799 12.01 8.00 -6.75
C SER A 799 12.76 6.71 -6.33
N LEU A 800 14.08 6.64 -6.58
CA LEU A 800 14.98 5.59 -6.12
C LEU A 800 16.00 6.21 -5.14
N ASN A 801 15.64 6.21 -3.85
CA ASN A 801 16.36 6.94 -2.79
C ASN A 801 17.89 6.78 -2.83
N CYS A 802 18.39 5.56 -3.06
CA CYS A 802 19.83 5.26 -3.06
C CYS A 802 20.59 5.94 -4.22
N ILE A 803 19.95 6.11 -5.38
CA ILE A 803 20.53 6.76 -6.56
C ILE A 803 20.48 8.29 -6.39
N ASP A 804 19.37 8.81 -5.86
CA ASP A 804 19.22 10.23 -5.52
C ASP A 804 20.25 10.64 -4.45
N ASN A 805 20.49 9.78 -3.44
CA ASN A 805 21.52 9.95 -2.42
C ASN A 805 22.95 9.93 -2.99
N LEU A 806 23.27 9.01 -3.89
CA LEU A 806 24.58 8.93 -4.53
C LEU A 806 24.89 10.19 -5.36
N TYR A 807 23.92 10.65 -6.14
CA TYR A 807 24.01 11.92 -6.88
C TYR A 807 24.15 13.13 -5.94
N LYS A 808 23.37 13.16 -4.87
CA LYS A 808 23.43 14.21 -3.83
C LYS A 808 24.77 14.22 -3.08
N SER A 809 25.42 13.08 -2.92
CA SER A 809 26.77 12.99 -2.35
C SER A 809 27.79 13.78 -3.17
N VAL A 810 27.72 13.68 -4.51
CA VAL A 810 28.58 14.45 -5.41
C VAL A 810 28.27 15.95 -5.35
N THR A 811 26.99 16.34 -5.26
CA THR A 811 26.61 17.76 -5.16
C THR A 811 27.04 18.40 -3.84
N GLU A 812 27.04 17.66 -2.73
CA GLU A 812 27.33 18.17 -1.39
C GLU A 812 28.83 18.08 -0.98
N LEU A 813 29.65 17.24 -1.63
CA LEU A 813 31.10 17.16 -1.38
C LEU A 813 31.86 18.45 -1.77
N SER A 814 32.79 18.89 -0.91
CA SER A 814 33.68 20.03 -1.19
C SER A 814 34.63 19.74 -2.36
N PRO A 815 34.58 20.51 -3.47
CA PRO A 815 35.44 20.30 -4.63
C PRO A 815 36.91 20.65 -4.37
N GLU A 816 37.18 21.54 -3.41
CA GLU A 816 38.54 21.95 -3.03
C GLU A 816 39.24 20.91 -2.16
N THR A 817 38.48 20.16 -1.36
CA THR A 817 39.00 19.24 -0.35
C THR A 817 39.02 17.79 -0.82
N TYR A 818 37.93 17.30 -1.43
CA TYR A 818 37.71 15.86 -1.64
C TYR A 818 37.70 15.42 -3.11
N LEU A 819 37.35 16.30 -4.04
CA LEU A 819 37.34 16.01 -5.49
C LEU A 819 38.63 16.49 -6.15
N ILE A 820 38.97 15.94 -7.32
CA ILE A 820 40.19 16.34 -8.06
C ILE A 820 40.09 17.78 -8.59
N SER A 821 38.91 18.22 -9.05
CA SER A 821 38.66 19.62 -9.42
C SER A 821 37.17 19.99 -9.42
N ASN A 822 36.84 21.28 -9.31
CA ASN A 822 35.46 21.76 -9.46
C ASN A 822 34.90 21.52 -10.89
N HIS A 823 35.76 21.61 -11.91
CA HIS A 823 35.38 21.29 -13.29
C HIS A 823 34.93 19.82 -13.46
N LEU A 824 35.55 18.90 -12.72
CA LEU A 824 35.18 17.48 -12.72
C LEU A 824 33.88 17.24 -11.95
N LYS A 825 33.65 17.98 -10.85
CA LYS A 825 32.38 17.97 -10.11
C LYS A 825 31.19 18.34 -11.01
N GLU A 826 31.31 19.42 -11.76
CA GLU A 826 30.26 19.87 -12.70
C GLU A 826 29.98 18.81 -13.79
N LYS A 827 31.01 18.11 -14.27
CA LYS A 827 30.87 17.01 -15.23
C LYS A 827 30.27 15.72 -14.66
N LEU A 828 30.47 15.40 -13.38
CA LEU A 828 29.82 14.27 -12.72
C LEU A 828 28.33 14.55 -12.42
N ILE A 829 28.03 15.82 -12.10
CA ILE A 829 26.67 16.28 -11.80
C ILE A 829 25.85 16.46 -13.09
N ASN A 830 26.49 16.71 -14.24
CA ASN A 830 25.83 16.82 -15.54
C ASN A 830 26.72 16.25 -16.66
N PRO A 831 26.92 14.91 -16.73
CA PRO A 831 27.75 14.29 -17.74
C PRO A 831 27.17 14.52 -19.14
N PRO A 832 27.99 14.94 -20.12
CA PRO A 832 27.52 15.18 -21.48
C PRO A 832 27.16 13.86 -22.17
N ILE A 833 26.39 13.92 -23.26
CA ILE A 833 26.22 12.78 -24.16
C ILE A 833 27.49 12.65 -25.02
N ALA A 834 27.93 11.43 -25.35
CA ALA A 834 29.11 11.21 -26.18
C ALA A 834 28.94 11.84 -27.58
N ALA A 835 30.03 12.44 -28.11
CA ALA A 835 29.97 13.36 -29.24
C ALA A 835 29.36 12.77 -30.52
N GLN A 836 29.55 11.47 -30.79
CA GLN A 836 28.95 10.79 -31.94
C GLN A 836 27.41 10.74 -31.90
N PHE A 837 26.78 10.85 -30.72
CA PHE A 837 25.33 10.87 -30.57
C PHE A 837 24.76 12.30 -30.50
N GLY A 838 25.61 13.32 -30.28
CA GLY A 838 25.17 14.72 -30.16
C GLY A 838 24.62 15.35 -31.45
N TYR A 839 24.98 14.83 -32.62
CA TYR A 839 24.51 15.31 -33.94
C TYR A 839 23.12 14.76 -34.33
N LEU A 840 22.77 13.55 -33.87
CA LEU A 840 21.43 12.96 -34.04
C LEU A 840 20.33 13.85 -33.42
N LEU A 841 20.70 14.64 -32.41
CA LEU A 841 19.81 15.52 -31.67
C LEU A 841 19.75 16.97 -32.21
N GLN A 842 20.10 17.22 -33.48
CA GLN A 842 20.15 18.59 -34.03
C GLN A 842 19.35 18.83 -35.33
N THR A 843 19.16 17.82 -36.19
CA THR A 843 18.36 17.98 -37.43
C THR A 843 17.65 16.68 -37.85
N PRO A 844 16.33 16.68 -38.16
CA PRO A 844 15.60 15.48 -38.62
C PRO A 844 15.90 15.03 -40.06
N SER A 845 16.98 15.52 -40.68
CA SER A 845 17.25 15.32 -42.11
C SER A 845 18.72 15.04 -42.39
N SER A 846 18.97 13.87 -42.97
CA SER A 846 20.23 13.37 -43.51
C SER A 846 21.29 12.84 -42.53
N ARG A 847 21.57 11.53 -42.68
CA ARG A 847 22.75 10.78 -42.20
C ARG A 847 22.82 10.48 -40.69
N GLY A 848 21.81 9.77 -40.20
CA GLY A 848 21.80 9.16 -38.87
C GLY A 848 20.48 8.43 -38.58
N GLU A 849 20.12 7.42 -39.38
CA GLU A 849 18.87 6.67 -39.21
C GLU A 849 19.15 5.34 -38.50
N PHE A 850 18.49 5.09 -37.36
CA PHE A 850 18.60 3.82 -36.61
C PHE A 850 17.74 2.71 -37.22
N ALA A 851 16.72 3.05 -38.01
CA ALA A 851 15.79 2.11 -38.63
C ALA A 851 15.96 2.04 -40.16
N LYS A 852 16.06 0.82 -40.74
CA LYS A 852 16.17 0.58 -42.19
C LYS A 852 15.00 -0.26 -42.72
N GLY A 853 13.84 0.39 -42.87
CA GLY A 853 12.61 -0.18 -43.44
C GLY A 853 11.88 -1.18 -42.50
N PRO A 854 10.57 -1.40 -42.68
CA PRO A 854 9.66 -0.81 -43.67
C PRO A 854 9.19 0.61 -43.27
N SER A 855 8.28 1.20 -44.05
CA SER A 855 7.83 2.59 -43.90
C SER A 855 6.95 2.87 -42.66
N VAL A 856 6.49 1.84 -41.95
CA VAL A 856 5.52 1.93 -40.85
C VAL A 856 5.73 0.80 -39.83
N TYR A 857 5.67 1.13 -38.53
CA TYR A 857 5.86 0.22 -37.40
C TYR A 857 4.62 0.19 -36.49
N MET A 858 4.30 -0.99 -35.96
CA MET A 858 3.38 -1.16 -34.85
C MET A 858 4.16 -0.99 -33.54
N VAL A 859 3.64 -0.19 -32.63
CA VAL A 859 4.17 -0.12 -31.26
C VAL A 859 3.03 -0.26 -30.28
N THR A 860 3.23 -1.20 -29.39
CA THR A 860 2.27 -1.62 -28.39
C THR A 860 2.34 -0.69 -27.17
N ALA A 861 1.44 -0.95 -26.22
CA ALA A 861 1.94 -1.76 -25.10
C ALA A 861 3.09 -1.16 -24.25
N ASP A 862 3.82 -2.08 -23.65
CA ASP A 862 5.15 -1.99 -23.05
C ASP A 862 6.32 -1.47 -23.95
N LEU A 863 6.05 -0.58 -24.92
CA LEU A 863 7.03 -0.06 -25.90
C LEU A 863 7.64 -1.10 -26.86
N THR A 864 7.09 -2.30 -26.95
CA THR A 864 7.55 -3.29 -27.94
C THR A 864 7.28 -2.79 -29.37
N ILE A 865 8.32 -2.68 -30.19
CA ILE A 865 8.30 -2.17 -31.58
C ILE A 865 8.39 -3.34 -32.56
N ALA A 866 7.50 -3.40 -33.55
CA ALA A 866 7.50 -4.45 -34.58
C ALA A 866 7.09 -3.91 -35.97
N PRO A 867 7.52 -4.53 -37.08
CA PRO A 867 7.03 -4.18 -38.42
C PRO A 867 5.51 -4.37 -38.55
N LEU A 868 4.82 -3.37 -39.11
CA LEU A 868 3.37 -3.45 -39.28
C LEU A 868 3.00 -4.34 -40.47
N SER A 869 2.08 -5.30 -40.24
CA SER A 869 1.39 -6.05 -41.27
C SER A 869 -0.04 -6.35 -40.83
N SER A 870 -0.93 -6.65 -41.76
CA SER A 870 -2.32 -7.05 -41.46
C SER A 870 -2.38 -8.28 -40.53
N PHE A 871 -1.37 -9.16 -40.58
CA PHE A 871 -1.27 -10.35 -39.76
C PHE A 871 -0.85 -10.04 -38.31
N THR A 872 0.15 -9.18 -38.12
CA THR A 872 0.62 -8.79 -36.77
C THR A 872 -0.44 -8.03 -35.98
N ALA A 873 -1.24 -7.17 -36.62
CA ALA A 873 -2.34 -6.46 -35.98
C ALA A 873 -3.49 -7.40 -35.50
N ILE A 874 -3.90 -8.35 -36.35
CA ILE A 874 -4.98 -9.31 -36.00
C ILE A 874 -4.53 -10.28 -34.88
N SER A 875 -3.27 -10.72 -34.91
CA SER A 875 -2.69 -11.57 -33.86
C SER A 875 -2.71 -10.90 -32.48
N HIS A 876 -2.39 -9.60 -32.42
CA HIS A 876 -2.40 -8.85 -31.15
C HIS A 876 -3.82 -8.61 -30.60
N LEU A 877 -4.81 -8.39 -31.47
CA LEU A 877 -6.22 -8.26 -31.06
C LEU A 877 -6.79 -9.57 -30.52
N ASN A 878 -6.47 -10.71 -31.19
CA ASN A 878 -6.91 -12.03 -30.76
C ASN A 878 -6.28 -12.45 -29.41
N SER A 879 -5.00 -12.16 -29.19
CA SER A 879 -4.33 -12.42 -27.90
C SER A 879 -4.80 -11.50 -26.76
N SER A 880 -5.49 -10.39 -27.08
CA SER A 880 -5.99 -9.41 -26.10
C SER A 880 -7.49 -9.56 -25.77
N ASN A 881 -8.19 -10.56 -26.33
CA ASN A 881 -9.64 -10.81 -26.10
C ASN A 881 -10.56 -9.59 -26.41
N VAL A 882 -10.27 -8.83 -27.47
CA VAL A 882 -11.09 -7.67 -27.90
C VAL A 882 -11.89 -8.01 -29.17
N SER A 883 -13.21 -7.84 -29.11
CA SER A 883 -14.10 -8.05 -30.26
C SER A 883 -13.96 -6.93 -31.30
N LEU A 884 -13.88 -7.29 -32.58
CA LEU A 884 -13.72 -6.35 -33.71
C LEU A 884 -14.81 -5.26 -33.76
N ASN A 885 -16.01 -5.54 -33.25
CA ASN A 885 -17.11 -4.57 -33.22
C ASN A 885 -16.93 -3.48 -32.14
N ASP A 886 -16.08 -3.72 -31.13
CA ASP A 886 -15.81 -2.83 -29.98
C ASP A 886 -14.63 -1.86 -30.23
N VAL A 887 -14.20 -1.66 -31.49
CA VAL A 887 -12.99 -0.89 -31.84
C VAL A 887 -13.30 0.39 -32.63
N GLU A 888 -12.59 1.49 -32.33
CA GLU A 888 -12.71 2.82 -32.94
C GLU A 888 -11.33 3.41 -33.30
N GLU A 889 -11.23 4.09 -34.46
CA GLU A 889 -10.08 4.91 -34.87
C GLU A 889 -10.36 6.42 -34.70
N ARG A 890 -9.32 7.23 -34.40
CA ARG A 890 -9.42 8.71 -34.32
C ARG A 890 -8.17 9.40 -34.90
N VAL A 891 -8.01 10.73 -34.78
CA VAL A 891 -6.77 11.50 -35.11
C VAL A 891 -6.66 12.81 -34.29
N VAL A 892 -5.56 13.06 -33.57
CA VAL A 892 -5.35 14.29 -32.76
C VAL A 892 -3.83 14.72 -32.65
N ARG A 893 -3.35 15.71 -31.83
CA ARG A 893 -1.96 16.31 -31.90
C ARG A 893 -1.41 17.08 -30.63
N ILE A 894 -0.52 16.53 -29.78
CA ILE A 894 -0.16 17.06 -28.42
C ILE A 894 0.52 18.47 -28.30
N GLY A 895 0.43 19.09 -27.11
CA GLY A 895 0.96 20.43 -26.74
C GLY A 895 1.56 20.56 -25.31
N ARG A 896 2.13 21.73 -24.99
CA ARG A 896 3.07 21.95 -23.85
C ARG A 896 2.45 21.88 -22.44
N LYS A 897 1.16 22.20 -22.26
CA LYS A 897 0.53 22.23 -20.92
C LYS A 897 0.04 20.83 -20.52
N GLU A 898 -0.34 20.04 -21.51
CA GLU A 898 -0.82 18.67 -21.42
C GLU A 898 0.34 17.71 -21.10
N GLY A 899 1.50 17.91 -21.73
CA GLY A 899 2.73 17.18 -21.40
C GLY A 899 3.16 17.32 -19.93
N LEU A 900 2.97 18.51 -19.32
CA LEU A 900 3.31 18.76 -17.92
C LEU A 900 2.36 18.07 -16.90
N SER A 901 1.08 17.88 -17.23
CA SER A 901 0.15 17.14 -16.35
C SER A 901 0.39 15.64 -16.37
N ILE A 902 0.73 15.08 -17.54
CA ILE A 902 1.09 13.65 -17.68
C ILE A 902 2.38 13.37 -16.90
N LEU A 903 3.39 14.24 -17.02
CA LEU A 903 4.65 14.19 -16.26
C LEU A 903 4.45 14.16 -14.73
N LYS A 904 3.35 14.73 -14.22
CA LYS A 904 3.04 14.78 -12.80
C LYS A 904 2.26 13.56 -12.30
N ALA A 905 1.40 12.97 -13.13
CA ALA A 905 0.67 11.74 -12.80
C ALA A 905 1.55 10.48 -12.94
N TRP A 906 2.59 10.55 -13.77
CA TRP A 906 3.64 9.53 -14.00
C TRP A 906 4.34 9.01 -12.74
N MET A 907 4.41 9.79 -11.65
CA MET A 907 5.19 9.43 -10.45
C MET A 907 4.40 8.84 -9.27
N ASN A 908 3.10 8.50 -9.40
CA ASN A 908 2.29 8.05 -8.23
C ASN A 908 1.13 7.06 -8.51
N SER A 909 0.99 6.48 -9.71
CA SER A 909 -0.17 5.61 -10.00
C SER A 909 0.03 4.62 -11.15
N THR A 910 -0.64 3.47 -11.07
CA THR A 910 -0.82 2.49 -12.15
C THR A 910 -1.90 2.91 -13.18
N SER A 911 -2.59 4.04 -13.00
CA SER A 911 -3.64 4.56 -13.87
C SER A 911 -3.50 6.07 -14.15
N VAL A 912 -2.46 6.41 -14.91
CA VAL A 912 -1.97 7.79 -15.13
C VAL A 912 -2.95 8.67 -15.94
N MET A 913 -3.61 8.12 -16.97
CA MET A 913 -4.51 8.89 -17.86
C MET A 913 -5.80 9.37 -17.17
N THR A 914 -6.39 8.57 -16.27
CA THR A 914 -7.65 8.91 -15.57
C THR A 914 -7.49 10.13 -14.68
N ASN A 915 -6.36 10.21 -13.94
CA ASN A 915 -6.12 11.27 -12.97
C ASN A 915 -5.50 12.53 -13.59
N GLY A 916 -4.81 12.43 -14.73
CA GLY A 916 -4.19 13.58 -15.42
C GLY A 916 -5.15 14.48 -16.20
N LEU A 917 -6.39 14.05 -16.47
CA LEU A 917 -7.30 14.68 -17.47
C LEU A 917 -8.73 14.96 -16.97
N ASN A 918 -8.98 14.87 -15.66
CA ASN A 918 -10.32 14.92 -15.06
C ASN A 918 -11.09 16.26 -15.30
N GLN A 919 -10.42 17.33 -15.74
CA GLN A 919 -11.05 18.64 -16.06
C GLN A 919 -11.66 18.74 -17.47
N LEU A 920 -11.67 17.66 -18.27
CA LEU A 920 -12.27 17.65 -19.63
C LEU A 920 -13.44 16.65 -19.78
N ILE A 921 -14.01 16.18 -18.67
CA ILE A 921 -15.10 15.18 -18.64
C ILE A 921 -16.40 15.76 -18.04
N THR A 922 -16.39 16.99 -17.51
CA THR A 922 -17.59 17.65 -16.99
C THR A 922 -18.54 18.07 -18.11
N ILE A 923 -19.69 17.39 -18.21
CA ILE A 923 -20.81 17.82 -19.06
C ILE A 923 -21.46 19.04 -18.38
N ILE A 924 -21.41 20.20 -19.05
CA ILE A 924 -22.27 21.33 -18.75
C ILE A 924 -23.57 21.12 -19.54
N LYS A 925 -24.72 21.15 -18.87
CA LYS A 925 -26.02 21.38 -19.51
C LYS A 925 -26.26 22.88 -19.65
N ASP A 926 -26.84 23.34 -20.75
CA ASP A 926 -28.24 23.81 -20.77
C ASP A 926 -28.65 24.39 -22.15
N GLU A 927 -29.97 24.54 -22.33
CA GLU A 927 -30.73 25.10 -23.48
C GLU A 927 -30.70 24.27 -24.79
N LYS A 928 -31.82 23.82 -25.37
CA LYS A 928 -33.26 24.08 -25.14
C LYS A 928 -34.07 22.78 -25.01
#